data_AF-A0A4R0IGI4-F1
#
_entry.id   AF-A0A4R0IGI4-F1
#
_cell.length_a   1.000
_cell.length_b   1.000
_cell.length_c   1.000
_cell.angle_alpha   90.00
_cell.angle_beta   90.00
_cell.angle_gamma   90.00
#
_symmetry.space_group_name_H-M   'P 1'
#
loop_
_entity.id
_entity.type
_entity.pdbx_description
1 polymer ?
#
loop_
_entity_poly.entity_id
_entity_poly.type
_entity_poly.pdbx_seq_one_letter_code
_entity_poly.pdbx_strand_id
1 'polypeptide(L)'
;MTDDVFGAAGIRERVLAGWAAAPVRFREDANAEEELALGGYVDRLVIELAQNAADAATRAGTPGRVLYEFRENTLVVANTGTPLDAEGVESLATLRASAKRSPETGEGGGAAVGRFGVGFSAVLAVTDEPVVLSRTGGVRFSKADTAAAIADLGSAALDTELRRRDGQVPALRLPFATEGEPPAGYDTAVILPLRDEAAADLVRRLLTEADDALLLALPGLERIEIETGDTHRILENAADRWHIHRAAGTFTTAEREHLLADRPTEERTRPTWSVVWALPRNPLAELSPVVHAPTPTDEPFSLPALLLATFPLDSTRRHVAKGPLTDRLVQEAATAYADLLAERAAAGDEVLPLVPTGLAAGALDRMLRDAILAVLPKTTILQGAQLRPAEAVVVEGADEAFNAVLAPLLPGLIHARREDRLALDALQVRRLELAEVVDQLGGQELPDWWRTLYNSLKTMVTDPLIRESLGTLPVPLADGRLVRGARGLLLPGPEIPVDTLAAFGAYGVRVVHPEAVDPVLERLGAIPATPRSLLEDGAVRAAVEHSADADDPDAIAHAVLSLVAADPTQADGLWWLSDLVLRDADGDLVPANALVVEGSGGQAVLDADEVAPIAADVLDRYGLPALEAVGVLASLGLVSASDVALDRLPEALQDLDGIEDWAYDVAPDGSRFGATVGELEAIRDLDWVIDDSWPKALQLLGSEPELRRALVTQVRVVGPDDRPLGVPSYAAWWIREHVLLDDGEPLAGRADPDAEPVLATFLDEAPAWTAELDPEVRTAVGLVRDVGDLDADGIELVLDRLADPERDVDEASILRLWNRLGTLKLFPGAAPAQVRVLDADGATRVTDADGAVVVDGPMWVQREDLGGFVIGSGAAADGLSDLFDVPLAQEVAEGKISGEGTAADVPALVRELVPEVPATWWEHEELTVDGVEVSWWVDADGAPHAATFDGLAKALAWSAGRWDRRHVIRAVLNEPDRSVELLVDAVYD
;
A
#
# COMPACT_ATOMS: atom_id res chain seq x y z
N MET A 1 96.64 15.49 -19.43
CA MET A 1 96.29 16.47 -18.39
C MET A 1 94.95 16.99 -18.79
N THR A 2 93.91 16.51 -18.12
CA THR A 2 92.52 16.87 -18.36
C THR A 2 92.35 18.35 -17.96
N ASP A 3 91.83 19.19 -18.85
CA ASP A 3 91.55 20.60 -18.52
C ASP A 3 90.43 20.63 -17.47
N ASP A 4 90.70 21.19 -16.28
CA ASP A 4 89.72 21.35 -15.20
C ASP A 4 88.76 22.53 -15.52
N VAL A 5 87.91 22.34 -16.53
CA VAL A 5 86.98 23.36 -17.06
C VAL A 5 85.98 23.85 -15.99
N PHE A 6 85.69 23.03 -14.98
CA PHE A 6 84.73 23.36 -13.91
C PHE A 6 85.36 23.84 -12.60
N GLY A 7 86.69 23.87 -12.49
CA GLY A 7 87.38 24.25 -11.25
C GLY A 7 87.18 23.26 -10.09
N ALA A 8 86.98 21.98 -10.42
CA ALA A 8 86.75 20.89 -9.46
C ALA A 8 87.91 20.75 -8.46
N ALA A 9 89.16 20.96 -8.90
CA ALA A 9 90.31 20.95 -8.01
C ALA A 9 90.21 22.03 -6.93
N GLY A 10 89.79 23.24 -7.30
CA GLY A 10 89.62 24.35 -6.36
C GLY A 10 88.49 24.12 -5.35
N ILE A 11 87.40 23.44 -5.74
CA ILE A 11 86.33 23.04 -4.81
C ILE A 11 86.88 22.00 -3.82
N ARG A 12 87.54 20.95 -4.32
CA ARG A 12 88.12 19.87 -3.52
C ARG A 12 89.12 20.40 -2.48
N GLU A 13 90.02 21.31 -2.88
CA GLU A 13 90.97 21.95 -1.97
C GLU A 13 90.28 22.73 -0.84
N ARG A 14 89.24 23.51 -1.15
CA ARG A 14 88.48 24.28 -0.13
C ARG A 14 87.80 23.37 0.88
N VAL A 15 87.15 22.29 0.41
CA VAL A 15 86.44 21.34 1.27
C VAL A 15 87.42 20.59 2.17
N LEU A 16 88.48 20.04 1.59
CA LEU A 16 89.53 19.33 2.33
C LEU A 16 90.22 20.22 3.38
N ALA A 17 90.53 21.47 3.04
CA ALA A 17 91.06 22.45 4.00
C ALA A 17 90.07 22.73 5.14
N GLY A 18 88.77 22.83 4.83
CA GLY A 18 87.71 23.02 5.82
C GLY A 18 87.55 21.84 6.77
N TRP A 19 87.57 20.61 6.25
CA TRP A 19 87.56 19.38 7.05
C TRP A 19 88.81 19.25 7.92
N ALA A 20 90.00 19.55 7.38
CA ALA A 20 91.24 19.49 8.13
C ALA A 20 91.28 20.52 9.28
N ALA A 21 90.75 21.72 9.05
CA ALA A 21 90.65 22.76 10.08
C ALA A 21 89.60 22.46 11.14
N ALA A 22 88.51 21.78 10.79
CA ALA A 22 87.42 21.43 11.69
C ALA A 22 86.83 20.04 11.36
N PRO A 23 87.38 18.94 11.92
CA PRO A 23 86.90 17.57 11.67
C PRO A 23 85.41 17.34 11.97
N VAL A 24 84.80 18.17 12.82
CA VAL A 24 83.36 18.18 13.05
C VAL A 24 82.55 18.44 11.78
N ARG A 25 83.07 19.27 10.85
CA ARG A 25 82.41 19.56 9.56
C ARG A 25 82.40 18.34 8.64
N PHE A 26 83.49 17.57 8.63
CA PHE A 26 83.52 16.28 7.93
C PHE A 26 82.42 15.35 8.45
N ARG A 27 82.24 15.27 9.77
CA ARG A 27 81.18 14.47 10.38
C ARG A 27 79.78 15.00 10.07
N GLU A 28 79.58 16.31 10.07
CA GLU A 28 78.31 16.94 9.68
C GLU A 28 77.97 16.64 8.21
N ASP A 29 78.94 16.79 7.30
CA ASP A 29 78.75 16.49 5.88
C ASP A 29 78.48 15.00 5.63
N ALA A 30 79.20 14.11 6.32
CA ALA A 30 79.01 12.65 6.24
C ALA A 30 77.65 12.22 6.80
N ASN A 31 77.24 12.75 7.95
CA ASN A 31 75.92 12.48 8.53
C ASN A 31 74.79 12.99 7.63
N ALA A 32 74.96 14.17 7.03
CA ALA A 32 73.95 14.74 6.15
C ALA A 32 73.75 13.91 4.87
N GLU A 33 74.83 13.38 4.28
CA GLU A 33 74.73 12.47 3.14
C GLU A 33 74.14 11.10 3.51
N GLU A 34 74.54 10.56 4.67
CA GLU A 34 74.02 9.29 5.16
C GLU A 34 72.52 9.37 5.50
N GLU A 35 72.07 10.48 6.10
CA GLU A 35 70.64 10.75 6.34
C GLU A 35 69.85 10.87 5.02
N LEU A 36 70.43 11.44 3.97
CA LEU A 36 69.80 11.54 2.65
C LEU A 36 69.79 10.19 1.91
N ALA A 37 70.86 9.40 2.04
CA ALA A 37 70.98 8.10 1.39
C ALA A 37 70.15 7.00 2.08
N LEU A 38 69.99 7.05 3.41
CA LEU A 38 69.19 6.10 4.21
C LEU A 38 67.76 6.58 4.51
N GLY A 39 67.48 7.87 4.33
CA GLY A 39 66.17 8.48 4.61
C GLY A 39 65.15 8.32 3.48
N GLY A 40 64.00 9.01 3.59
CA GLY A 40 62.87 8.91 2.64
C GLY A 40 63.10 9.40 1.21
N TYR A 41 64.35 9.53 0.76
CA TYR A 41 64.76 9.92 -0.58
C TYR A 41 65.10 8.74 -1.51
N VAL A 42 65.15 7.52 -0.96
CA VAL A 42 65.47 6.28 -1.70
C VAL A 42 64.53 6.06 -2.90
N ASP A 43 63.24 6.39 -2.75
CA ASP A 43 62.23 6.19 -3.80
C ASP A 43 62.13 7.32 -4.84
N ARG A 44 63.03 8.31 -4.80
CA ARG A 44 62.88 9.56 -5.59
C ARG A 44 63.88 9.72 -6.73
N LEU A 45 64.81 8.78 -6.88
CA LEU A 45 65.89 8.84 -7.86
C LEU A 45 65.43 9.25 -9.27
N VAL A 46 64.46 8.51 -9.83
CA VAL A 46 63.95 8.74 -11.20
C VAL A 46 63.29 10.11 -11.30
N ILE A 47 62.54 10.53 -10.28
CA ILE A 47 61.79 11.79 -10.35
C ILE A 47 62.72 13.00 -10.21
N GLU A 48 63.70 12.95 -9.30
CA GLU A 48 64.66 14.05 -9.09
C GLU A 48 65.57 14.24 -10.33
N LEU A 49 65.96 13.16 -11.00
CA LEU A 49 66.71 13.25 -12.26
C LEU A 49 65.83 13.76 -13.41
N ALA A 50 64.56 13.38 -13.47
CA ALA A 50 63.60 13.93 -14.43
C ALA A 50 63.34 15.44 -14.18
N GLN A 51 63.25 15.87 -12.93
CA GLN A 51 63.13 17.28 -12.54
C GLN A 51 64.36 18.08 -12.99
N ASN A 52 65.57 17.57 -12.74
CA ASN A 52 66.80 18.20 -13.21
C ASN A 52 66.83 18.33 -14.75
N ALA A 53 66.35 17.31 -15.46
CA ALA A 53 66.19 17.33 -16.91
C ALA A 53 65.17 18.39 -17.36
N ALA A 54 64.00 18.46 -16.73
CA ALA A 54 62.94 19.43 -17.01
C ALA A 54 63.43 20.88 -16.79
N ASP A 55 64.16 21.11 -15.71
CA ASP A 55 64.72 22.42 -15.37
C ASP A 55 65.81 22.83 -16.37
N ALA A 56 66.67 21.91 -16.79
CA ALA A 56 67.69 22.16 -17.80
C ALA A 56 67.08 22.52 -19.16
N ALA A 57 66.01 21.83 -19.56
CA ALA A 57 65.27 22.12 -20.77
C ALA A 57 64.55 23.47 -20.71
N THR A 58 63.89 23.77 -19.58
CA THR A 58 63.20 25.04 -19.33
C THR A 58 64.17 26.22 -19.41
N ARG A 59 65.36 26.11 -18.79
CA ARG A 59 66.41 27.13 -18.88
C ARG A 59 66.95 27.33 -20.29
N ALA A 60 67.03 26.25 -21.08
CA ALA A 60 67.44 26.31 -22.48
C ALA A 60 66.35 26.82 -23.42
N GLY A 61 65.09 26.89 -22.97
CA GLY A 61 63.95 27.23 -23.83
C GLY A 61 63.67 26.19 -24.91
N THR A 62 64.03 24.93 -24.67
CA THR A 62 63.88 23.82 -25.64
C THR A 62 62.97 22.72 -25.07
N PRO A 63 62.29 21.92 -25.92
CA PRO A 63 61.57 20.74 -25.46
C PRO A 63 62.52 19.75 -24.78
N GLY A 64 62.23 19.42 -23.51
CA GLY A 64 63.07 18.54 -22.70
C GLY A 64 62.87 17.08 -23.04
N ARG A 65 63.96 16.33 -23.13
CA ARG A 65 63.97 14.88 -23.30
C ARG A 65 64.86 14.27 -22.25
N VAL A 66 64.44 13.15 -21.67
CA VAL A 66 65.25 12.37 -20.74
C VAL A 66 65.21 10.90 -21.12
N LEU A 67 66.37 10.25 -21.13
CA LEU A 67 66.58 8.83 -21.34
C LEU A 67 67.06 8.21 -20.02
N TYR A 68 66.42 7.14 -19.60
CA TYR A 68 66.87 6.23 -18.56
C TYR A 68 67.29 4.92 -19.24
N GLU A 69 68.58 4.63 -19.28
CA GLU A 69 69.12 3.36 -19.79
C GLU A 69 69.72 2.55 -18.64
N PHE A 70 69.11 1.40 -18.31
CA PHE A 70 69.59 0.49 -17.28
C PHE A 70 70.09 -0.82 -17.88
N ARG A 71 71.42 -0.99 -17.90
CA ARG A 71 72.13 -2.17 -18.44
C ARG A 71 73.36 -2.51 -17.60
N GLU A 72 73.69 -3.80 -17.50
CA GLU A 72 74.92 -4.28 -16.85
C GLU A 72 75.19 -3.65 -15.46
N ASN A 73 74.15 -3.57 -14.63
CA ASN A 73 74.20 -2.96 -13.29
C ASN A 73 74.63 -1.48 -13.27
N THR A 74 74.39 -0.76 -14.36
CA THR A 74 74.66 0.68 -14.50
C THR A 74 73.42 1.40 -15.02
N LEU A 75 73.00 2.46 -14.34
CA LEU A 75 71.94 3.36 -14.80
C LEU A 75 72.56 4.61 -15.44
N VAL A 76 72.25 4.85 -16.71
CA VAL A 76 72.60 6.07 -17.43
C VAL A 76 71.34 6.92 -17.57
N VAL A 77 71.40 8.17 -17.11
CA VAL A 77 70.30 9.13 -17.24
C VAL A 77 70.76 10.32 -18.06
N ALA A 78 70.31 10.42 -19.30
CA ALA A 78 70.75 11.45 -20.25
C ALA A 78 69.62 12.45 -20.52
N ASN A 79 69.90 13.74 -20.54
CA ASN A 79 68.91 14.78 -20.78
C ASN A 79 69.36 15.86 -21.77
N THR A 80 68.39 16.46 -22.44
CA THR A 80 68.58 17.68 -23.25
C THR A 80 68.41 18.93 -22.38
N GLY A 81 68.98 20.05 -22.82
CA GLY A 81 68.87 21.35 -22.15
C GLY A 81 70.22 22.04 -21.92
N THR A 82 70.26 22.96 -20.95
CA THR A 82 71.48 23.71 -20.62
C THR A 82 72.59 22.73 -20.15
N PRO A 83 73.78 22.71 -20.78
CA PRO A 83 74.92 21.92 -20.32
C PRO A 83 75.35 22.25 -18.88
N LEU A 84 76.06 21.33 -18.23
CA LEU A 84 76.67 21.54 -16.92
C LEU A 84 77.73 22.64 -16.99
N ASP A 85 77.78 23.49 -15.96
CA ASP A 85 78.81 24.52 -15.83
C ASP A 85 79.45 24.52 -14.43
N ALA A 86 80.44 25.39 -14.22
CA ALA A 86 81.22 25.44 -12.99
C ALA A 86 80.37 25.72 -11.74
N GLU A 87 79.35 26.59 -11.85
CA GLU A 87 78.41 26.86 -10.74
C GLU A 87 77.52 25.64 -10.47
N GLY A 88 77.15 24.91 -11.52
CA GLY A 88 76.48 23.63 -11.40
C GLY A 88 77.29 22.61 -10.60
N VAL A 89 78.59 22.44 -10.91
CA VAL A 89 79.48 21.54 -10.16
C VAL A 89 79.67 21.99 -8.71
N GLU A 90 79.80 23.29 -8.45
CA GLU A 90 79.87 23.82 -7.09
C GLU A 90 78.58 23.54 -6.30
N SER A 91 77.42 23.63 -6.96
CA SER A 91 76.12 23.32 -6.34
C SER A 91 75.95 21.83 -6.06
N LEU A 92 76.37 20.95 -6.99
CA LEU A 92 76.41 19.50 -6.77
C LEU A 92 77.32 19.11 -5.58
N ALA A 93 78.39 19.88 -5.36
CA ALA A 93 79.35 19.65 -4.28
C ALA A 93 78.97 20.23 -2.90
N THR A 94 77.87 20.97 -2.81
CA THR A 94 77.46 21.69 -1.59
C THR A 94 76.06 21.30 -1.13
N LEU A 95 75.94 20.50 -0.06
CA LEU A 95 74.63 20.19 0.54
C LEU A 95 74.13 21.33 1.42
N ARG A 96 72.86 21.68 1.25
CA ARG A 96 72.08 22.63 2.08
C ARG A 96 72.63 24.06 2.17
N ALA A 97 73.55 24.47 1.29
CA ALA A 97 74.08 25.84 1.24
C ALA A 97 73.59 26.59 -0.01
N SER A 98 72.27 26.64 -0.26
CA SER A 98 71.73 27.62 -1.22
C SER A 98 71.55 28.97 -0.52
N ALA A 99 72.68 29.65 -0.29
CA ALA A 99 72.67 31.04 0.11
C ALA A 99 73.52 31.83 -0.89
N LYS A 100 72.86 32.54 -1.82
CA LYS A 100 73.42 33.82 -2.28
C LYS A 100 72.35 34.85 -2.63
N ARG A 101 72.58 36.02 -2.03
CA ARG A 101 71.93 37.30 -2.24
C ARG A 101 72.21 37.82 -3.65
N SER A 102 71.21 38.36 -4.34
CA SER A 102 71.45 39.29 -5.44
C SER A 102 71.79 40.68 -4.88
N PRO A 103 72.76 41.41 -5.44
CA PRO A 103 72.83 42.86 -5.31
C PRO A 103 71.77 43.52 -6.21
N GLU A 104 71.17 44.59 -5.71
CA GLU A 104 70.25 45.46 -6.45
C GLU A 104 70.93 46.07 -7.68
N THR A 105 70.42 45.82 -8.90
CA THR A 105 70.31 46.79 -10.03
C THR A 105 69.72 46.12 -11.28
N GLY A 106 68.70 46.73 -11.89
CA GLY A 106 68.38 46.59 -13.33
C GLY A 106 67.12 45.79 -13.68
N GLU A 107 66.19 46.42 -14.39
CA GLU A 107 64.93 45.87 -14.89
C GLU A 107 65.15 44.67 -15.83
N GLY A 108 64.52 43.53 -15.50
CA GLY A 108 64.61 42.26 -16.22
C GLY A 108 64.52 41.07 -15.27
N GLY A 109 63.37 40.90 -14.60
CA GLY A 109 63.18 39.95 -13.50
C GLY A 109 63.14 38.48 -13.94
N GLY A 110 64.30 37.89 -14.22
CA GLY A 110 64.52 36.45 -14.14
C GLY A 110 64.91 36.09 -12.71
N ALA A 111 64.02 35.44 -11.95
CA ALA A 111 64.39 34.86 -10.67
C ALA A 111 65.47 33.78 -10.89
N ALA A 112 66.68 34.01 -10.40
CA ALA A 112 67.75 33.03 -10.42
C ALA A 112 67.40 31.88 -9.45
N VAL A 113 66.73 30.86 -9.98
CA VAL A 113 66.47 29.59 -9.28
C VAL A 113 67.80 28.85 -9.12
N GLY A 114 68.11 28.46 -7.88
CA GLY A 114 69.34 27.75 -7.51
C GLY A 114 69.63 26.56 -8.45
N ARG A 115 70.82 26.56 -9.03
CA ARG A 115 71.34 25.51 -9.91
C ARG A 115 71.52 24.23 -9.09
N PHE A 116 70.85 23.15 -9.47
CA PHE A 116 70.87 21.83 -8.81
C PHE A 116 70.49 21.87 -7.31
N GLY A 117 69.20 21.70 -7.03
CA GLY A 117 68.72 21.55 -5.65
C GLY A 117 69.25 20.27 -4.98
N VAL A 118 68.98 20.15 -3.68
CA VAL A 118 69.34 19.02 -2.78
C VAL A 118 68.95 17.63 -3.35
N GLY A 119 68.13 17.57 -4.39
CA GLY A 119 67.62 16.38 -5.07
C GLY A 119 68.67 15.49 -5.76
N PHE A 120 69.81 16.03 -6.22
CA PHE A 120 70.85 15.18 -6.83
C PHE A 120 71.43 14.15 -5.84
N SER A 121 71.37 14.43 -4.53
CA SER A 121 71.80 13.48 -3.49
C SER A 121 71.04 12.14 -3.51
N ALA A 122 69.86 12.07 -4.15
CA ALA A 122 69.10 10.83 -4.32
C ALA A 122 69.89 9.73 -5.06
N VAL A 123 70.90 10.09 -5.87
CA VAL A 123 71.77 9.11 -6.53
C VAL A 123 72.57 8.25 -5.54
N LEU A 124 72.83 8.77 -4.34
CA LEU A 124 73.57 8.05 -3.30
C LEU A 124 72.81 6.87 -2.69
N ALA A 125 71.49 6.81 -2.90
CA ALA A 125 70.71 5.63 -2.56
C ALA A 125 71.20 4.39 -3.33
N VAL A 126 71.70 4.58 -4.56
CA VAL A 126 71.99 3.48 -5.49
C VAL A 126 73.46 3.37 -5.92
N THR A 127 74.25 4.44 -5.82
CA THR A 127 75.68 4.43 -6.22
C THR A 127 76.59 5.08 -5.17
N ASP A 128 77.85 4.63 -5.14
CA ASP A 128 78.93 5.27 -4.38
C ASP A 128 79.87 6.11 -5.26
N GLU A 129 79.66 6.10 -6.58
CA GLU A 129 80.56 6.74 -7.56
C GLU A 129 79.81 7.38 -8.74
N PRO A 130 78.93 8.37 -8.50
CA PRO A 130 78.17 9.01 -9.57
C PRO A 130 79.09 9.82 -10.50
N VAL A 131 78.86 9.67 -11.80
CA VAL A 131 79.57 10.39 -12.86
C VAL A 131 78.57 11.30 -13.60
N VAL A 132 78.96 12.53 -13.91
CA VAL A 132 78.18 13.47 -14.72
C VAL A 132 79.03 13.91 -15.91
N LEU A 133 78.61 13.54 -17.10
CA LEU A 133 79.21 13.95 -18.37
C LEU A 133 78.34 15.03 -19.01
N SER A 134 78.94 16.10 -19.50
CA SER A 134 78.24 17.13 -20.27
C SER A 134 79.08 17.54 -21.48
N ARG A 135 78.47 18.18 -22.48
CA ARG A 135 79.19 18.65 -23.68
C ARG A 135 80.35 19.60 -23.37
N THR A 136 80.33 20.22 -22.20
CA THR A 136 81.30 21.21 -21.70
C THR A 136 82.42 20.58 -20.85
N GLY A 137 82.31 19.30 -20.47
CA GLY A 137 83.26 18.58 -19.61
C GLY A 137 82.57 17.55 -18.71
N GLY A 138 83.36 16.76 -17.97
CA GLY A 138 82.86 15.75 -17.04
C GLY A 138 83.37 15.92 -15.60
N VAL A 139 82.52 15.58 -14.63
CA VAL A 139 82.88 15.47 -13.22
C VAL A 139 82.42 14.12 -12.67
N ARG A 140 83.22 13.50 -11.81
CA ARG A 140 82.84 12.29 -11.07
C ARG A 140 83.07 12.49 -9.58
N PHE A 141 82.27 11.78 -8.80
CA PHE A 141 82.39 11.68 -7.35
C PHE A 141 82.69 10.22 -7.00
N SER A 142 83.40 9.98 -5.91
CA SER A 142 83.72 8.61 -5.47
C SER A 142 84.01 8.58 -3.98
N LYS A 143 83.38 7.65 -3.25
CA LYS A 143 83.74 7.37 -1.85
C LYS A 143 85.19 6.91 -1.73
N ALA A 144 85.66 6.06 -2.65
CA ALA A 144 87.03 5.54 -2.62
C ALA A 144 88.06 6.66 -2.80
N ASP A 145 87.86 7.55 -3.78
CA ASP A 145 88.79 8.66 -4.00
C ASP A 145 88.67 9.73 -2.91
N THR A 146 87.50 9.90 -2.31
CA THR A 146 87.33 10.79 -1.16
C THR A 146 88.10 10.27 0.05
N ALA A 147 88.02 8.98 0.34
CA ALA A 147 88.79 8.35 1.42
C ALA A 147 90.30 8.45 1.16
N ALA A 148 90.74 8.22 -0.09
CA ALA A 148 92.14 8.39 -0.50
C ALA A 148 92.61 9.85 -0.33
N ALA A 149 91.81 10.83 -0.78
CA ALA A 149 92.14 12.24 -0.63
C ALA A 149 92.22 12.70 0.84
N ILE A 150 91.41 12.12 1.73
CA ILE A 150 91.52 12.37 3.18
C ILE A 150 92.81 11.76 3.75
N ALA A 151 93.13 10.51 3.37
CA ALA A 151 94.36 9.84 3.82
C ALA A 151 95.63 10.59 3.37
N ASP A 152 95.63 11.10 2.14
CA ASP A 152 96.77 11.84 1.56
C ASP A 152 97.06 13.19 2.26
N LEU A 153 96.08 13.78 2.97
CA LEU A 153 96.29 14.99 3.77
C LEU A 153 97.17 14.75 5.01
N GLY A 154 97.25 13.51 5.52
CA GLY A 154 98.01 13.17 6.73
C GLY A 154 97.49 13.84 8.02
N SER A 155 96.20 14.16 8.09
CA SER A 155 95.59 14.81 9.26
C SER A 155 95.11 13.78 10.29
N ALA A 156 95.87 13.61 11.38
CA ALA A 156 95.56 12.63 12.43
C ALA A 156 94.16 12.78 13.05
N ALA A 157 93.60 14.00 13.06
CA ALA A 157 92.26 14.25 13.57
C ALA A 157 91.17 13.76 12.59
N LEU A 158 91.36 13.92 11.28
CA LEU A 158 90.45 13.38 10.26
C LEU A 158 90.57 11.85 10.16
N ASP A 159 91.78 11.30 10.23
CA ASP A 159 92.00 9.85 10.21
C ASP A 159 91.35 9.14 11.41
N THR A 160 91.20 9.86 12.53
CA THR A 160 90.50 9.36 13.71
C THR A 160 88.98 9.36 13.50
N GLU A 161 88.41 10.42 12.93
CA GLU A 161 86.98 10.47 12.61
C GLU A 161 86.60 9.49 11.50
N LEU A 162 87.46 9.30 10.49
CA LEU A 162 87.26 8.29 9.43
C LEU A 162 87.20 6.87 10.00
N ARG A 163 88.11 6.51 10.91
CA ARG A 163 88.09 5.21 11.60
C ARG A 163 86.87 5.02 12.49
N ARG A 164 86.41 6.09 13.16
CA ARG A 164 85.19 6.05 14.00
C ARG A 164 83.92 5.81 13.18
N ARG A 165 83.95 6.14 11.89
CA ARG A 165 82.85 5.95 10.94
C ARG A 165 83.04 4.72 10.07
N ASP A 166 83.89 3.77 10.47
CA ASP A 166 84.18 2.54 9.72
C ASP A 166 84.56 2.77 8.25
N GLY A 167 85.23 3.89 7.95
CA GLY A 167 85.66 4.25 6.60
C GLY A 167 84.60 4.95 5.74
N GLN A 168 83.41 5.24 6.28
CA GLN A 168 82.36 5.96 5.56
C GLN A 168 82.69 7.45 5.39
N VAL A 169 82.62 7.92 4.15
CA VAL A 169 82.91 9.30 3.73
C VAL A 169 81.75 9.88 2.92
N PRO A 170 81.56 11.21 2.92
CA PRO A 170 80.58 11.85 2.04
C PRO A 170 81.10 11.82 0.60
N ALA A 171 80.34 11.22 -0.31
CA ALA A 171 80.73 11.02 -1.70
C ALA A 171 80.63 12.30 -2.53
N LEU A 172 79.62 13.14 -2.32
CA LEU A 172 79.31 14.26 -3.22
C LEU A 172 80.14 15.53 -2.95
N ARG A 173 81.05 15.54 -1.98
CA ARG A 173 81.74 16.80 -1.58
C ARG A 173 83.01 17.09 -2.34
N LEU A 174 83.67 16.05 -2.87
CA LEU A 174 84.92 16.19 -3.60
C LEU A 174 84.68 15.86 -5.08
N PRO A 175 84.55 16.87 -5.95
CA PRO A 175 84.48 16.63 -7.39
C PRO A 175 85.86 16.28 -7.96
N PHE A 176 85.91 15.29 -8.85
CA PHE A 176 87.09 14.90 -9.62
C PHE A 176 86.81 15.07 -11.11
N ALA A 177 87.74 15.68 -11.85
CA ALA A 177 87.59 15.82 -13.31
C ALA A 177 87.59 14.43 -13.97
N THR A 178 86.73 14.24 -14.96
CA THR A 178 86.66 13.02 -15.76
C THR A 178 86.40 13.33 -17.22
N GLU A 179 86.83 12.44 -18.11
CA GLU A 179 86.62 12.55 -19.55
C GLU A 179 85.45 11.64 -19.98
N GLY A 180 84.75 12.06 -21.04
CA GLY A 180 83.61 11.34 -21.61
C GLY A 180 82.63 12.29 -22.28
N GLU A 181 81.74 11.74 -23.10
CA GLU A 181 80.65 12.49 -23.76
C GLU A 181 79.29 11.87 -23.39
N PRO A 182 78.22 12.69 -23.26
CA PRO A 182 76.87 12.16 -23.11
C PRO A 182 76.44 11.36 -24.37
N PRO A 183 75.45 10.46 -24.27
CA PRO A 183 74.92 9.74 -25.42
C PRO A 183 74.49 10.69 -26.56
N ALA A 184 74.64 10.23 -27.80
CA ALA A 184 74.36 11.04 -28.98
C ALA A 184 72.92 11.60 -28.93
N GLY A 185 72.79 12.92 -29.09
CA GLY A 185 71.51 13.63 -29.03
C GLY A 185 71.12 14.16 -27.65
N TYR A 186 71.94 13.94 -26.61
CA TYR A 186 71.74 14.48 -25.26
C TYR A 186 72.88 15.45 -24.86
N ASP A 187 72.58 16.35 -23.92
CA ASP A 187 73.48 17.45 -23.53
C ASP A 187 74.22 17.19 -22.22
N THR A 188 73.61 16.40 -21.32
CA THR A 188 74.18 15.96 -20.04
C THR A 188 73.77 14.51 -19.78
N ALA A 189 74.65 13.71 -19.19
CA ALA A 189 74.40 12.33 -18.79
C ALA A 189 74.93 12.05 -17.39
N VAL A 190 74.08 11.50 -16.53
CA VAL A 190 74.42 11.02 -15.19
C VAL A 190 74.57 9.50 -15.27
N ILE A 191 75.78 9.00 -15.03
CA ILE A 191 76.10 7.57 -15.06
C ILE A 191 76.28 7.09 -13.62
N LEU A 192 75.50 6.08 -13.25
CA LEU A 192 75.40 5.54 -11.89
C LEU A 192 75.72 4.05 -11.92
N PRO A 193 76.98 3.64 -11.68
CA PRO A 193 77.33 2.26 -11.38
C PRO A 193 76.65 1.85 -10.08
N LEU A 194 75.78 0.83 -10.10
CA LEU A 194 75.00 0.48 -8.92
C LEU A 194 75.83 -0.31 -7.92
N ARG A 195 75.72 0.04 -6.64
CA ARG A 195 76.57 -0.50 -5.56
C ARG A 195 76.36 -1.99 -5.30
N ASP A 196 75.12 -2.45 -5.38
CA ASP A 196 74.69 -3.81 -5.02
C ASP A 196 73.36 -4.19 -5.71
N GLU A 197 72.94 -5.45 -5.58
CA GLU A 197 71.68 -5.94 -6.19
C GLU A 197 70.44 -5.25 -5.61
N ALA A 198 70.46 -4.81 -4.34
CA ALA A 198 69.32 -4.10 -3.77
C ALA A 198 69.12 -2.73 -4.43
N ALA A 199 70.21 -2.03 -4.77
CA ALA A 199 70.17 -0.83 -5.60
C ALA A 199 69.64 -1.12 -7.01
N ALA A 200 70.00 -2.26 -7.61
CA ALA A 200 69.47 -2.69 -8.91
C ALA A 200 67.96 -2.95 -8.86
N ASP A 201 67.48 -3.67 -7.86
CA ASP A 201 66.05 -3.94 -7.65
C ASP A 201 65.25 -2.65 -7.42
N LEU A 202 65.80 -1.70 -6.66
CA LEU A 202 65.21 -0.39 -6.47
C LEU A 202 65.07 0.38 -7.79
N VAL A 203 66.14 0.46 -8.59
CA VAL A 203 66.12 1.13 -9.90
C VAL A 203 65.10 0.48 -10.83
N ARG A 204 65.08 -0.86 -10.93
CA ARG A 204 64.09 -1.60 -11.73
C ARG A 204 62.68 -1.21 -11.33
N ARG A 205 62.36 -1.24 -10.04
CA ARG A 205 61.04 -0.88 -9.52
C ARG A 205 60.66 0.56 -9.87
N LEU A 206 61.54 1.53 -9.61
CA LEU A 206 61.26 2.95 -9.89
C LEU A 206 61.07 3.24 -11.39
N LEU A 207 61.81 2.56 -12.26
CA LEU A 207 61.62 2.67 -13.72
C LEU A 207 60.33 1.98 -14.19
N THR A 208 59.91 0.90 -13.54
CA THR A 208 58.60 0.28 -13.81
C THR A 208 57.45 1.20 -13.39
N GLU A 209 57.53 1.80 -12.20
CA GLU A 209 56.52 2.72 -11.63
C GLU A 209 56.41 4.05 -12.40
N ALA A 210 57.44 4.47 -13.14
CA ALA A 210 57.38 5.69 -13.94
C ALA A 210 56.33 5.60 -15.06
N ASP A 211 55.40 6.54 -15.06
CA ASP A 211 54.23 6.59 -15.94
C ASP A 211 53.93 8.02 -16.44
N ASP A 212 52.77 8.20 -17.09
CA ASP A 212 52.34 9.50 -17.60
C ASP A 212 52.20 10.57 -16.52
N ALA A 213 51.97 10.20 -15.24
CA ALA A 213 51.89 11.19 -14.16
C ALA A 213 53.22 11.94 -14.02
N LEU A 214 54.36 11.25 -14.21
CA LEU A 214 55.68 11.89 -14.20
C LEU A 214 55.84 12.89 -15.36
N LEU A 215 55.36 12.55 -16.56
CA LEU A 215 55.38 13.45 -17.72
C LEU A 215 54.44 14.66 -17.50
N LEU A 216 53.25 14.43 -16.95
CA LEU A 216 52.26 15.49 -16.67
C LEU A 216 52.72 16.46 -15.56
N ALA A 217 53.45 15.94 -14.58
CA ALA A 217 54.06 16.67 -13.47
C ALA A 217 55.16 17.64 -13.92
N LEU A 218 55.84 17.34 -15.02
CA LEU A 218 57.04 18.04 -15.48
C LEU A 218 56.81 18.66 -16.87
N PRO A 219 56.16 19.85 -16.95
CA PRO A 219 55.82 20.46 -18.23
C PRO A 219 57.04 20.87 -19.08
N GLY A 220 58.24 20.92 -18.48
CA GLY A 220 59.49 21.12 -19.20
C GLY A 220 59.96 19.91 -20.01
N LEU A 221 59.36 18.73 -19.81
CA LEU A 221 59.64 17.50 -20.55
C LEU A 221 58.55 17.22 -21.59
N GLU A 222 58.99 16.93 -22.81
CA GLU A 222 58.14 16.44 -23.90
C GLU A 222 58.15 14.91 -23.96
N ARG A 223 59.29 14.29 -23.61
CA ARG A 223 59.53 12.86 -23.78
C ARG A 223 60.37 12.29 -22.63
N ILE A 224 59.92 11.17 -22.07
CA ILE A 224 60.68 10.32 -21.15
C ILE A 224 60.86 8.95 -21.81
N GLU A 225 62.10 8.54 -22.02
CA GLU A 225 62.45 7.26 -22.62
C GLU A 225 63.09 6.37 -21.56
N ILE A 226 62.61 5.13 -21.45
CA ILE A 226 63.05 4.16 -20.46
C ILE A 226 63.46 2.89 -21.19
N GLU A 227 64.75 2.61 -21.19
CA GLU A 227 65.37 1.41 -21.72
C GLU A 227 65.91 0.57 -20.56
N THR A 228 65.36 -0.62 -20.39
CA THR A 228 65.92 -1.66 -19.52
C THR A 228 66.37 -2.83 -20.39
N GLY A 229 67.19 -3.74 -19.85
CA GLY A 229 67.61 -4.95 -20.59
C GLY A 229 66.47 -5.75 -21.23
N ASP A 230 65.25 -5.63 -20.69
CA ASP A 230 64.07 -6.40 -21.11
C ASP A 230 62.98 -5.56 -21.79
N THR A 231 62.97 -4.23 -21.63
CA THR A 231 61.86 -3.37 -22.12
C THR A 231 62.34 -2.01 -22.64
N HIS A 232 61.63 -1.50 -23.64
CA HIS A 232 61.79 -0.13 -24.13
C HIS A 232 60.43 0.57 -24.08
N ARG A 233 60.31 1.62 -23.26
CA ARG A 233 59.08 2.38 -23.02
C ARG A 233 59.33 3.86 -23.34
N ILE A 234 58.40 4.49 -24.03
CA ILE A 234 58.44 5.93 -24.32
C ILE A 234 57.16 6.56 -23.79
N LEU A 235 57.30 7.55 -22.91
CA LEU A 235 56.22 8.38 -22.40
C LEU A 235 56.27 9.72 -23.16
N GLU A 236 55.34 9.91 -24.08
CA GLU A 236 55.13 11.13 -24.86
C GLU A 236 53.63 11.28 -25.22
N ASN A 237 53.19 12.45 -25.66
CA ASN A 237 51.80 12.71 -26.11
C ASN A 237 50.71 12.31 -25.09
N ALA A 238 50.86 12.68 -23.81
CA ALA A 238 49.88 12.34 -22.78
C ALA A 238 48.43 12.77 -23.12
N ALA A 239 48.24 13.84 -23.90
CA ALA A 239 46.93 14.32 -24.32
C ALA A 239 46.12 13.31 -25.18
N ASP A 240 46.79 12.33 -25.80
CA ASP A 240 46.14 11.25 -26.57
C ASP A 240 45.50 10.20 -25.66
N ARG A 241 45.93 10.12 -24.40
CA ARG A 241 45.46 9.15 -23.39
C ARG A 241 44.61 9.79 -22.30
N TRP A 242 44.76 11.10 -22.10
CA TRP A 242 44.13 11.84 -21.02
C TRP A 242 43.38 13.07 -21.53
N HIS A 243 42.23 13.37 -20.94
CA HIS A 243 41.62 14.68 -20.95
C HIS A 243 42.27 15.52 -19.85
N ILE A 244 43.11 16.48 -20.25
CA ILE A 244 43.96 17.24 -19.33
C ILE A 244 43.39 18.64 -19.16
N HIS A 245 43.18 19.06 -17.92
CA HIS A 245 42.85 20.44 -17.56
C HIS A 245 43.93 21.00 -16.62
N ARG A 246 44.41 22.22 -16.90
CA ARG A 246 45.50 22.86 -16.16
C ARG A 246 45.05 24.22 -15.64
N ALA A 247 45.21 24.45 -14.35
CA ALA A 247 45.04 25.74 -13.71
C ALA A 247 46.36 26.15 -13.03
N ALA A 248 46.75 27.41 -13.16
CA ALA A 248 47.94 27.94 -12.49
C ALA A 248 47.77 29.42 -12.19
N GLY A 249 48.47 29.90 -11.17
CA GLY A 249 48.39 31.30 -10.77
C GLY A 249 49.55 31.73 -9.88
N THR A 250 49.56 33.02 -9.57
CA THR A 250 50.56 33.64 -8.69
C THR A 250 49.86 34.22 -7.48
N PHE A 251 50.29 33.84 -6.27
CA PHE A 251 49.81 34.40 -5.02
C PHE A 251 50.16 35.89 -4.93
N THR A 252 49.17 36.70 -4.57
CA THR A 252 49.37 38.12 -4.26
C THR A 252 50.30 38.29 -3.04
N THR A 253 50.86 39.48 -2.83
CA THR A 253 51.73 39.73 -1.68
C THR A 253 51.03 39.47 -0.34
N ALA A 254 49.77 39.87 -0.20
CA ALA A 254 48.98 39.61 1.02
C ALA A 254 48.72 38.11 1.24
N GLU A 255 48.38 37.37 0.18
CA GLU A 255 48.20 35.92 0.25
C GLU A 255 49.50 35.20 0.62
N ARG A 256 50.65 35.64 0.08
CA ARG A 256 51.95 35.03 0.44
C ARG A 256 52.28 35.23 1.91
N GLU A 257 52.01 36.40 2.47
CA GLU A 257 52.25 36.67 3.89
C GLU A 257 51.37 35.79 4.79
N HIS A 258 50.14 35.50 4.37
CA HIS A 258 49.19 34.72 5.14
C HIS A 258 49.32 33.20 4.93
N LEU A 259 49.28 32.74 3.68
CA LEU A 259 49.25 31.32 3.31
C LEU A 259 50.60 30.61 3.49
N LEU A 260 51.71 31.34 3.32
CA LEU A 260 53.07 30.78 3.45
C LEU A 260 53.73 31.14 4.79
N ALA A 261 52.97 31.68 5.75
CA ALA A 261 53.50 32.22 7.01
C ALA A 261 54.31 31.19 7.82
N ASP A 262 53.87 29.94 7.79
CA ASP A 262 54.42 28.79 8.52
C ASP A 262 55.38 27.93 7.67
N ARG A 263 55.67 28.38 6.43
CA ARG A 263 56.52 27.64 5.49
C ARG A 263 58.00 28.05 5.62
N PRO A 264 58.94 27.13 5.30
CA PRO A 264 60.36 27.46 5.20
C PRO A 264 60.62 28.66 4.29
N THR A 265 61.62 29.48 4.62
CA THR A 265 61.96 30.72 3.88
C THR A 265 62.12 30.49 2.38
N GLU A 266 62.70 29.36 1.97
CA GLU A 266 62.88 29.01 0.56
C GLU A 266 61.54 28.78 -0.16
N GLU A 267 60.58 28.11 0.48
CA GLU A 267 59.23 27.91 -0.07
C GLU A 267 58.44 29.23 -0.16
N ARG A 268 58.65 30.14 0.80
CA ARG A 268 58.02 31.48 0.80
C ARG A 268 58.42 32.35 -0.39
N THR A 269 59.54 32.05 -1.04
CA THR A 269 60.02 32.79 -2.21
C THR A 269 59.41 32.32 -3.53
N ARG A 270 58.64 31.22 -3.53
CA ARG A 270 57.93 30.70 -4.71
C ARG A 270 56.51 31.27 -4.76
N PRO A 271 56.20 32.23 -5.63
CA PRO A 271 54.92 32.91 -5.59
C PRO A 271 53.84 32.20 -6.42
N THR A 272 54.09 31.02 -6.97
CA THR A 272 53.22 30.37 -7.96
C THR A 272 52.62 29.07 -7.44
N TRP A 273 51.42 28.75 -7.93
CA TRP A 273 50.75 27.47 -7.74
C TRP A 273 50.29 26.88 -9.07
N SER A 274 50.12 25.57 -9.11
CA SER A 274 49.53 24.89 -10.26
C SER A 274 48.73 23.66 -9.83
N VAL A 275 47.68 23.36 -10.58
CA VAL A 275 46.81 22.19 -10.49
C VAL A 275 46.67 21.61 -11.89
N VAL A 276 46.76 20.29 -11.99
CA VAL A 276 46.52 19.52 -13.20
C VAL A 276 45.56 18.39 -12.85
N TRP A 277 44.45 18.34 -13.56
CA TRP A 277 43.58 17.18 -13.61
C TRP A 277 43.79 16.44 -14.91
N ALA A 278 43.89 15.12 -14.84
CA ALA A 278 43.91 14.26 -16.00
C ALA A 278 42.89 13.13 -15.84
N LEU A 279 41.82 13.19 -16.62
CA LEU A 279 40.80 12.13 -16.69
C LEU A 279 41.18 11.16 -17.82
N PRO A 280 41.24 9.85 -17.58
CA PRO A 280 41.64 8.90 -18.62
C PRO A 280 40.57 8.85 -19.72
N ARG A 281 41.01 8.82 -20.98
CA ARG A 281 40.10 8.64 -22.13
C ARG A 281 39.51 7.23 -22.19
N ASN A 282 40.24 6.25 -21.66
CA ASN A 282 39.75 4.90 -21.42
C ASN A 282 39.34 4.78 -19.95
N PRO A 283 38.04 4.65 -19.61
CA PRO A 283 37.58 4.57 -18.22
C PRO A 283 38.06 3.30 -17.49
N LEU A 284 38.58 2.30 -18.21
CA LEU A 284 39.17 1.09 -17.64
C LEU A 284 40.69 1.22 -17.35
N ALA A 285 41.29 2.39 -17.58
CA ALA A 285 42.70 2.61 -17.27
C ALA A 285 42.94 2.52 -15.76
N GLU A 286 43.98 1.79 -15.34
CA GLU A 286 44.42 1.76 -13.95
C GLU A 286 45.01 3.12 -13.57
N LEU A 287 44.56 3.67 -12.44
CA LEU A 287 44.97 4.97 -11.94
C LEU A 287 45.77 4.83 -10.65
N SER A 288 46.75 5.70 -10.48
CA SER A 288 47.44 5.89 -9.21
C SER A 288 46.42 6.36 -8.15
N PRO A 289 46.20 5.61 -7.05
CA PRO A 289 45.17 5.93 -6.07
C PRO A 289 45.65 6.96 -5.04
N VAL A 290 46.50 7.91 -5.46
CA VAL A 290 47.08 8.94 -4.57
C VAL A 290 47.11 10.31 -5.23
N VAL A 291 47.18 11.36 -4.40
CA VAL A 291 47.41 12.74 -4.87
C VAL A 291 48.90 12.93 -5.20
N HIS A 292 49.22 13.68 -6.24
CA HIS A 292 50.60 13.99 -6.63
C HIS A 292 50.97 15.45 -6.30
N ALA A 293 52.16 15.67 -5.72
CA ALA A 293 52.63 17.02 -5.36
C ALA A 293 54.15 17.24 -5.48
N PRO A 294 54.71 17.36 -6.69
CA PRO A 294 54.25 16.87 -7.99
C PRO A 294 54.54 15.36 -8.17
N THR A 295 55.19 14.75 -7.17
CA THR A 295 55.47 13.32 -7.05
C THR A 295 54.33 12.59 -6.34
N PRO A 296 54.16 11.27 -6.51
CA PRO A 296 53.19 10.50 -5.73
C PRO A 296 53.36 10.75 -4.22
N THR A 297 52.27 11.06 -3.53
CA THR A 297 52.22 11.17 -2.07
C THR A 297 51.60 9.91 -1.47
N ASP A 298 51.62 9.80 -0.15
CA ASP A 298 50.88 8.77 0.59
C ASP A 298 49.42 9.19 0.87
N GLU A 299 48.94 10.30 0.29
CA GLU A 299 47.55 10.75 0.44
C GLU A 299 46.63 9.91 -0.45
N PRO A 300 45.79 9.02 0.12
CA PRO A 300 44.93 8.15 -0.67
C PRO A 300 43.84 8.97 -1.37
N PHE A 301 43.55 8.61 -2.60
CA PHE A 301 42.69 9.36 -3.50
C PHE A 301 41.73 8.42 -4.24
N SER A 302 40.48 8.85 -4.37
CA SER A 302 39.38 7.95 -4.75
C SER A 302 38.59 8.39 -5.98
N LEU A 303 38.89 9.55 -6.55
CA LEU A 303 38.25 9.99 -7.78
C LEU A 303 38.90 9.31 -8.99
N PRO A 304 38.14 9.03 -10.07
CA PRO A 304 38.64 8.36 -11.27
C PRO A 304 39.44 9.31 -12.18
N ALA A 305 40.30 10.15 -11.61
CA ALA A 305 41.18 11.07 -12.33
C ALA A 305 42.51 11.22 -11.59
N LEU A 306 43.58 11.59 -12.29
CA LEU A 306 44.84 11.97 -11.65
C LEU A 306 44.79 13.44 -11.23
N LEU A 307 45.19 13.72 -9.99
CA LEU A 307 45.37 15.08 -9.47
C LEU A 307 46.86 15.33 -9.19
N LEU A 308 47.43 16.31 -9.89
CA LEU A 308 48.76 16.84 -9.62
C LEU A 308 48.65 18.30 -9.23
N ALA A 309 49.08 18.64 -8.01
CA ALA A 309 48.99 20.01 -7.53
C ALA A 309 50.18 20.39 -6.65
N THR A 310 50.50 21.67 -6.56
CA THR A 310 51.60 22.19 -5.74
C THR A 310 51.26 22.20 -4.24
N PHE A 311 50.65 21.12 -3.72
CA PHE A 311 50.34 20.99 -2.30
C PHE A 311 51.62 21.08 -1.46
N PRO A 312 51.59 21.79 -0.32
CA PRO A 312 52.74 21.84 0.58
C PRO A 312 52.96 20.46 1.19
N LEU A 313 54.20 19.98 1.21
CA LEU A 313 54.53 18.69 1.80
C LEU A 313 55.11 18.86 3.21
N ASP A 314 55.01 17.82 4.03
CA ASP A 314 55.67 17.77 5.33
C ASP A 314 57.19 17.53 5.21
N SER A 315 57.89 17.44 6.34
CA SER A 315 59.35 17.21 6.36
C SER A 315 59.78 15.86 5.78
N THR A 316 58.90 14.86 5.78
CA THR A 316 59.14 13.55 5.15
C THR A 316 58.88 13.58 3.64
N ARG A 317 58.22 14.64 3.17
CA ARG A 317 57.76 14.86 1.80
C ARG A 317 56.77 13.82 1.29
N ARG A 318 56.21 12.97 2.15
CA ARG A 318 55.25 11.91 1.77
C ARG A 318 53.80 12.29 2.02
N HIS A 319 53.54 13.19 2.97
CA HIS A 319 52.19 13.66 3.28
C HIS A 319 52.03 15.15 3.01
N VAL A 320 50.80 15.57 2.73
CA VAL A 320 50.46 16.98 2.54
C VAL A 320 50.36 17.66 3.90
N ALA A 321 51.09 18.77 4.05
CA ALA A 321 51.06 19.58 5.25
C ALA A 321 49.67 20.23 5.41
N LYS A 322 49.13 20.18 6.63
CA LYS A 322 47.86 20.85 6.95
C LYS A 322 48.07 22.36 7.08
N GLY A 323 47.11 23.15 6.61
CA GLY A 323 47.11 24.60 6.82
C GLY A 323 46.43 25.39 5.70
N PRO A 324 46.41 26.73 5.81
CA PRO A 324 45.68 27.61 4.90
C PRO A 324 46.05 27.48 3.42
N LEU A 325 47.32 27.19 3.12
CA LEU A 325 47.76 26.95 1.74
C LEU A 325 47.11 25.72 1.12
N THR A 326 47.00 24.62 1.89
CA THR A 326 46.32 23.40 1.44
C THR A 326 44.83 23.67 1.22
N ASP A 327 44.17 24.37 2.13
CA ASP A 327 42.77 24.76 1.98
C ASP A 327 42.54 25.59 0.71
N ARG A 328 43.44 26.54 0.43
CA ARG A 328 43.40 27.38 -0.77
C ARG A 328 43.58 26.57 -2.06
N LEU A 329 44.50 25.61 -2.07
CA LEU A 329 44.78 24.75 -3.23
C LEU A 329 43.69 23.70 -3.45
N VAL A 330 43.03 23.23 -2.39
CA VAL A 330 41.83 22.39 -2.49
C VAL A 330 40.72 23.13 -3.25
N GLN A 331 40.55 24.44 -3.01
CA GLN A 331 39.57 25.25 -3.74
C GLN A 331 39.93 25.44 -5.22
N GLU A 332 41.22 25.66 -5.53
CA GLU A 332 41.67 25.70 -6.94
C GLU A 332 41.49 24.36 -7.63
N ALA A 333 41.81 23.26 -6.93
CA ALA A 333 41.62 21.92 -7.45
C ALA A 333 40.14 21.60 -7.70
N ALA A 334 39.24 21.99 -6.80
CA ALA A 334 37.81 21.82 -6.99
C ALA A 334 37.27 22.62 -8.19
N THR A 335 37.71 23.88 -8.33
CA THR A 335 37.31 24.73 -9.47
C THR A 335 37.81 24.15 -10.79
N ALA A 336 39.08 23.78 -10.86
CA ALA A 336 39.68 23.15 -12.05
C ALA A 336 39.02 21.80 -12.40
N TYR A 337 38.57 21.04 -11.40
CA TYR A 337 37.82 19.80 -11.63
C TYR A 337 36.44 20.09 -12.25
N ALA A 338 35.74 21.09 -11.71
CA ALA A 338 34.45 21.52 -12.23
C ALA A 338 34.57 22.02 -13.68
N ASP A 339 35.61 22.78 -14.00
CA ASP A 339 35.89 23.24 -15.37
C ASP A 339 36.17 22.06 -16.31
N LEU A 340 36.95 21.06 -15.88
CA LEU A 340 37.16 19.84 -16.65
C LEU A 340 35.83 19.13 -16.94
N LEU A 341 34.96 18.96 -15.94
CA LEU A 341 33.65 18.32 -16.11
C LEU A 341 32.73 19.14 -17.03
N ALA A 342 32.77 20.47 -16.96
CA ALA A 342 32.01 21.34 -17.87
C ALA A 342 32.48 21.17 -19.32
N GLU A 343 33.79 21.11 -19.56
CA GLU A 343 34.35 20.85 -20.89
C GLU A 343 33.93 19.48 -21.43
N ARG A 344 33.95 18.43 -20.57
CA ARG A 344 33.54 17.07 -20.96
C ARG A 344 32.04 17.01 -21.27
N ALA A 345 31.20 17.60 -20.43
CA ALA A 345 29.77 17.69 -20.66
C ALA A 345 29.45 18.44 -21.97
N ALA A 346 30.15 19.54 -22.26
CA ALA A 346 30.00 20.29 -23.51
C ALA A 346 30.46 19.49 -24.74
N ALA A 347 31.39 18.54 -24.58
CA ALA A 347 31.81 17.62 -25.62
C ALA A 347 30.85 16.44 -25.84
N GLY A 348 29.81 16.30 -25.01
CA GLY A 348 28.81 15.23 -25.08
C GLY A 348 29.14 14.01 -24.22
N ASP A 349 30.17 14.08 -23.35
CA ASP A 349 30.53 12.98 -22.46
C ASP A 349 29.55 12.85 -21.29
N GLU A 350 29.41 11.62 -20.76
CA GLU A 350 28.61 11.33 -19.57
C GLU A 350 29.42 11.64 -18.29
N VAL A 351 29.11 12.74 -17.63
CA VAL A 351 29.90 13.25 -16.48
C VAL A 351 29.29 12.97 -15.11
N LEU A 352 28.03 12.53 -15.04
CA LEU A 352 27.38 12.20 -13.75
C LEU A 352 28.10 11.10 -12.95
N PRO A 353 28.66 10.04 -13.58
CA PRO A 353 29.48 9.05 -12.88
C PRO A 353 30.77 9.61 -12.27
N LEU A 354 31.22 10.80 -12.70
CA LEU A 354 32.40 11.48 -12.18
C LEU A 354 32.09 12.34 -10.94
N VAL A 355 30.81 12.54 -10.61
CA VAL A 355 30.42 13.25 -9.39
C VAL A 355 30.87 12.43 -8.17
N PRO A 356 31.58 13.02 -7.20
CA PRO A 356 32.06 12.32 -6.01
C PRO A 356 30.91 11.84 -5.12
N THR A 357 30.38 10.67 -5.43
CA THR A 357 29.44 9.93 -4.60
C THR A 357 30.21 8.86 -3.80
N GLY A 358 29.80 8.56 -2.56
CA GLY A 358 30.47 7.57 -1.71
C GLY A 358 31.50 8.12 -0.70
N LEU A 359 32.23 7.20 -0.06
CA LEU A 359 33.14 7.51 1.04
C LEU A 359 34.50 8.01 0.54
N ALA A 360 35.03 9.02 1.23
CA ALA A 360 36.39 9.50 0.99
C ALA A 360 37.45 8.48 1.44
N ALA A 361 38.53 8.34 0.68
CA ALA A 361 39.64 7.44 1.00
C ALA A 361 40.61 8.00 2.05
N GLY A 362 40.60 9.32 2.27
CA GLY A 362 41.47 10.01 3.22
C GLY A 362 40.97 11.40 3.60
N ALA A 363 41.74 12.10 4.44
CA ALA A 363 41.38 13.44 4.89
C ALA A 363 41.45 14.48 3.76
N LEU A 364 42.53 14.47 2.96
CA LEU A 364 42.68 15.38 1.82
C LEU A 364 41.64 15.09 0.73
N ASP A 365 41.40 13.81 0.44
CA ASP A 365 40.36 13.37 -0.50
C ASP A 365 38.96 13.83 -0.06
N ARG A 366 38.65 13.79 1.24
CA ARG A 366 37.40 14.38 1.77
C ARG A 366 37.31 15.88 1.52
N MET A 367 38.38 16.62 1.83
CA MET A 367 38.40 18.08 1.61
C MET A 367 38.19 18.43 0.13
N LEU A 368 38.81 17.69 -0.78
CA LEU A 368 38.63 17.84 -2.23
C LEU A 368 37.20 17.53 -2.65
N ARG A 369 36.63 16.39 -2.21
CA ARG A 369 35.25 16.00 -2.51
C ARG A 369 34.25 17.05 -2.04
N ASP A 370 34.39 17.52 -0.80
CA ASP A 370 33.50 18.55 -0.23
C ASP A 370 33.59 19.86 -1.02
N ALA A 371 34.81 20.29 -1.38
CA ALA A 371 35.01 21.49 -2.18
C ALA A 371 34.47 21.33 -3.62
N ILE A 372 34.64 20.17 -4.25
CA ILE A 372 34.07 19.85 -5.57
C ILE A 372 32.54 19.93 -5.52
N LEU A 373 31.91 19.28 -4.53
CA LEU A 373 30.44 19.29 -4.35
C LEU A 373 29.88 20.68 -4.03
N ALA A 374 30.69 21.59 -3.49
CA ALA A 374 30.29 22.98 -3.28
C ALA A 374 30.27 23.81 -4.59
N VAL A 375 31.05 23.41 -5.60
CA VAL A 375 31.20 24.13 -6.87
C VAL A 375 30.30 23.54 -7.96
N LEU A 376 30.24 22.21 -8.11
CA LEU A 376 29.52 21.53 -9.19
C LEU A 376 28.05 21.93 -9.36
N PRO A 377 27.25 22.22 -8.31
CA PRO A 377 25.87 22.67 -8.48
C PRO A 377 25.71 23.96 -9.32
N LYS A 378 26.77 24.78 -9.38
CA LYS A 378 26.82 26.04 -10.13
C LYS A 378 27.48 25.90 -11.50
N THR A 379 27.97 24.72 -11.83
CA THR A 379 28.72 24.44 -13.05
C THR A 379 27.82 23.78 -14.08
N THR A 380 27.95 24.19 -15.33
CA THR A 380 27.13 23.68 -16.43
C THR A 380 27.58 22.28 -16.85
N ILE A 381 27.00 21.24 -16.24
CA ILE A 381 27.42 19.84 -16.42
C ILE A 381 26.29 18.89 -16.88
N LEU A 382 25.03 19.35 -16.94
CA LEU A 382 23.89 18.52 -17.31
C LEU A 382 23.58 18.63 -18.82
N GLN A 383 23.39 17.48 -19.47
CA GLN A 383 23.11 17.39 -20.91
C GLN A 383 21.68 17.84 -21.27
N GLY A 384 21.45 18.15 -22.55
CA GLY A 384 20.14 18.52 -23.12
C GLY A 384 19.94 20.02 -23.33
N ALA A 385 20.37 20.85 -22.38
CA ALA A 385 20.21 22.32 -22.46
C ALA A 385 21.40 23.13 -21.91
N GLN A 386 22.55 22.49 -21.65
CA GLN A 386 23.68 23.12 -20.96
C GLN A 386 23.22 23.80 -19.67
N LEU A 387 22.64 23.01 -18.76
CA LEU A 387 22.08 23.48 -17.50
C LEU A 387 23.04 23.29 -16.34
N ARG A 388 22.94 24.21 -15.37
CA ARG A 388 23.54 24.04 -14.05
C ARG A 388 22.64 23.14 -13.20
N PRO A 389 23.16 22.22 -12.38
CA PRO A 389 22.34 21.38 -11.51
C PRO A 389 21.39 22.17 -10.59
N ALA A 390 21.79 23.35 -10.12
CA ALA A 390 20.94 24.23 -9.32
C ALA A 390 19.72 24.80 -10.08
N GLU A 391 19.70 24.73 -11.41
CA GLU A 391 18.58 25.15 -12.28
C GLU A 391 17.78 23.96 -12.81
N ALA A 392 18.25 22.74 -12.55
CA ALA A 392 17.63 21.52 -13.03
C ALA A 392 16.53 21.05 -12.08
N VAL A 393 15.51 20.43 -12.67
CA VAL A 393 14.37 19.86 -11.97
C VAL A 393 14.16 18.44 -12.45
N VAL A 394 13.87 17.54 -11.52
CA VAL A 394 13.44 16.16 -11.79
C VAL A 394 12.05 15.97 -11.21
N VAL A 395 11.15 15.35 -11.97
CA VAL A 395 9.86 14.89 -11.45
C VAL A 395 10.01 13.44 -11.00
N GLU A 396 9.76 13.17 -9.72
CA GLU A 396 9.90 11.81 -9.18
C GLU A 396 8.88 10.85 -9.81
N GLY A 397 9.34 9.67 -10.21
CA GLY A 397 8.49 8.63 -10.81
C GLY A 397 8.04 8.91 -12.25
N ALA A 398 8.38 10.07 -12.82
CA ALA A 398 8.07 10.42 -14.20
C ALA A 398 8.95 9.66 -15.20
N ASP A 399 8.33 9.18 -16.28
CA ASP A 399 9.05 8.61 -17.42
C ASP A 399 9.33 9.64 -18.51
N GLU A 400 10.02 9.22 -19.57
CA GLU A 400 10.41 10.07 -20.68
C GLU A 400 9.20 10.61 -21.47
N ALA A 401 8.13 9.81 -21.61
CA ALA A 401 6.94 10.20 -22.35
C ALA A 401 6.20 11.33 -21.62
N PHE A 402 6.03 11.21 -20.30
CA PHE A 402 5.42 12.25 -19.47
C PHE A 402 6.30 13.51 -19.41
N ASN A 403 7.61 13.35 -19.24
CA ASN A 403 8.54 14.48 -19.22
C ASN A 403 8.58 15.24 -20.55
N ALA A 404 8.40 14.57 -21.70
CA ALA A 404 8.34 15.23 -23.00
C ALA A 404 7.12 16.18 -23.11
N VAL A 405 5.97 15.80 -22.54
CA VAL A 405 4.77 16.65 -22.50
C VAL A 405 4.94 17.80 -21.51
N LEU A 406 5.63 17.58 -20.40
CA LEU A 406 5.87 18.59 -19.36
C LEU A 406 7.02 19.57 -19.65
N ALA A 407 7.99 19.19 -20.50
CA ALA A 407 9.17 20.01 -20.76
C ALA A 407 8.88 21.47 -21.16
N PRO A 408 7.82 21.78 -21.95
CA PRO A 408 7.43 23.17 -22.22
C PRO A 408 6.89 23.94 -21.01
N LEU A 409 6.36 23.24 -20.01
CA LEU A 409 5.71 23.81 -18.81
C LEU A 409 6.67 23.94 -17.62
N LEU A 410 7.70 23.09 -17.56
CA LEU A 410 8.68 23.04 -16.48
C LEU A 410 10.09 23.38 -17.01
N PRO A 411 10.51 24.66 -16.95
CA PRO A 411 11.87 25.04 -17.31
C PRO A 411 12.90 24.28 -16.47
N GLY A 412 13.94 23.74 -17.13
CA GLY A 412 15.01 23.00 -16.45
C GLY A 412 14.68 21.53 -16.17
N LEU A 413 13.55 21.00 -16.66
CA LEU A 413 13.25 19.58 -16.55
C LEU A 413 14.31 18.73 -17.25
N ILE A 414 14.93 17.83 -16.49
CA ILE A 414 15.90 16.86 -17.01
C ILE A 414 15.40 15.43 -16.85
N HIS A 415 15.90 14.54 -17.69
CA HIS A 415 15.70 13.10 -17.51
C HIS A 415 16.63 12.57 -16.42
N ALA A 416 16.08 11.79 -15.46
CA ALA A 416 16.85 11.18 -14.39
C ALA A 416 16.72 9.65 -14.45
N ARG A 417 17.82 8.95 -14.73
CA ARG A 417 17.88 7.50 -14.60
C ARG A 417 18.02 7.12 -13.13
N ARG A 418 17.56 5.92 -12.78
CA ARG A 418 17.66 5.41 -11.39
C ARG A 418 19.11 5.35 -10.87
N GLU A 419 20.06 5.07 -11.75
CA GLU A 419 21.50 5.03 -11.43
C GLU A 419 22.11 6.41 -11.11
N ASP A 420 21.53 7.48 -11.66
CA ASP A 420 22.02 8.85 -11.46
C ASP A 420 21.57 9.47 -10.13
N ARG A 421 20.69 8.78 -9.38
CA ARG A 421 20.02 9.32 -8.18
C ARG A 421 20.99 9.95 -7.18
N LEU A 422 22.04 9.21 -6.82
CA LEU A 422 23.03 9.66 -5.83
C LEU A 422 23.83 10.87 -6.33
N ALA A 423 24.14 10.93 -7.62
CA ALA A 423 24.86 12.04 -8.22
C ALA A 423 23.98 13.30 -8.24
N LEU A 424 22.72 13.19 -8.67
CA LEU A 424 21.77 14.30 -8.69
C LEU A 424 21.47 14.84 -7.28
N ASP A 425 21.43 13.95 -6.27
CA ASP A 425 21.29 14.34 -4.86
C ASP A 425 22.51 15.09 -4.34
N ALA A 426 23.71 14.60 -4.65
CA ALA A 426 24.96 15.28 -4.30
C ALA A 426 25.08 16.66 -4.98
N LEU A 427 24.52 16.80 -6.19
CA LEU A 427 24.46 18.04 -6.94
C LEU A 427 23.32 18.99 -6.52
N GLN A 428 22.48 18.58 -5.55
CA GLN A 428 21.35 19.38 -5.06
C GLN A 428 20.31 19.75 -6.13
N VAL A 429 20.09 18.87 -7.11
CA VAL A 429 19.06 19.05 -8.14
C VAL A 429 17.68 19.05 -7.47
N ARG A 430 16.82 20.02 -7.84
CA ARG A 430 15.48 20.13 -7.25
C ARG A 430 14.62 18.94 -7.71
N ARG A 431 13.91 18.35 -6.76
CA ARG A 431 12.94 17.29 -7.04
C ARG A 431 11.53 17.81 -6.80
N LEU A 432 10.65 17.54 -7.75
CA LEU A 432 9.22 17.78 -7.62
C LEU A 432 8.53 16.44 -7.46
N GLU A 433 7.64 16.37 -6.47
CA GLU A 433 6.71 15.27 -6.33
C GLU A 433 5.71 15.31 -7.48
N LEU A 434 5.27 14.14 -7.94
CA LEU A 434 4.32 14.05 -9.04
C LEU A 434 3.01 14.80 -8.72
N ALA A 435 2.54 14.72 -7.47
CA ALA A 435 1.34 15.43 -7.02
C ALA A 435 1.51 16.96 -7.07
N GLU A 436 2.69 17.49 -6.73
CA GLU A 436 2.97 18.94 -6.79
C GLU A 436 2.92 19.44 -8.24
N VAL A 437 3.44 18.64 -9.18
CA VAL A 437 3.38 18.95 -10.61
C VAL A 437 1.95 18.93 -11.09
N VAL A 438 1.19 17.90 -10.75
CA VAL A 438 -0.23 17.77 -11.12
C VAL A 438 -1.05 18.94 -10.59
N ASP A 439 -0.80 19.38 -9.36
CA ASP A 439 -1.56 20.48 -8.75
C ASP A 439 -1.32 21.82 -9.43
N GLN A 440 -0.15 21.99 -10.06
CA GLN A 440 0.21 23.16 -10.86
C GLN A 440 -0.37 23.12 -12.28
N LEU A 441 -0.89 21.97 -12.73
CA LEU A 441 -1.64 21.87 -13.99
C LEU A 441 -3.03 22.49 -13.80
N GLY A 442 -3.38 23.45 -14.65
CA GLY A 442 -4.67 24.14 -14.57
C GLY A 442 -4.90 25.20 -15.65
N GLY A 443 -4.23 25.06 -16.79
CA GLY A 443 -4.25 26.05 -17.88
C GLY A 443 -5.49 25.98 -18.76
N GLN A 444 -5.58 26.94 -19.70
CA GLN A 444 -6.59 27.01 -20.78
C GLN A 444 -6.22 26.12 -21.98
N GLU A 445 -5.64 24.95 -21.71
CA GLU A 445 -5.21 24.03 -22.76
C GLU A 445 -6.42 23.42 -23.46
N LEU A 446 -6.27 23.16 -24.77
CA LEU A 446 -7.32 22.52 -25.56
C LEU A 446 -7.54 21.07 -25.09
N PRO A 447 -8.76 20.53 -25.22
CA PRO A 447 -9.07 19.16 -24.81
C PRO A 447 -8.14 18.07 -25.39
N ASP A 448 -7.63 18.25 -26.61
CA ASP A 448 -6.70 17.31 -27.26
C ASP A 448 -5.29 17.29 -26.65
N TRP A 449 -4.86 18.40 -26.05
CA TRP A 449 -3.64 18.49 -25.26
C TRP A 449 -3.75 17.61 -24.00
N TRP A 450 -4.89 17.68 -23.29
CA TRP A 450 -5.16 16.83 -22.12
C TRP A 450 -5.12 15.35 -22.49
N ARG A 451 -5.69 14.96 -23.62
CA ARG A 451 -5.58 13.58 -24.13
C ARG A 451 -4.12 13.16 -24.35
N THR A 452 -3.28 14.08 -24.86
CA THR A 452 -1.85 13.82 -25.06
C THR A 452 -1.13 13.60 -23.71
N LEU A 453 -1.46 14.41 -22.71
CA LEU A 453 -0.99 14.22 -21.33
C LEU A 453 -1.42 12.87 -20.77
N TYR A 454 -2.71 12.49 -20.85
CA TYR A 454 -3.20 11.21 -20.34
C TYR A 454 -2.55 10.02 -21.04
N ASN A 455 -2.40 10.10 -22.37
CA ASN A 455 -1.73 9.06 -23.14
C ASN A 455 -0.27 8.86 -22.70
N SER A 456 0.43 9.93 -22.30
CA SER A 456 1.80 9.84 -21.78
C SER A 456 1.91 9.11 -20.43
N LEU A 457 0.81 9.01 -19.67
CA LEU A 457 0.77 8.37 -18.34
C LEU A 457 0.51 6.85 -18.39
N LYS A 458 0.32 6.24 -19.57
CA LYS A 458 -0.13 4.83 -19.74
C LYS A 458 0.70 3.79 -18.98
N THR A 459 2.01 3.98 -18.93
CA THR A 459 3.01 3.17 -18.23
C THR A 459 3.02 3.47 -16.75
N MET A 460 3.00 4.76 -16.39
CA MET A 460 3.04 5.26 -15.01
C MET A 460 1.85 4.78 -14.15
N VAL A 461 0.63 4.80 -14.68
CA VAL A 461 -0.60 4.41 -13.94
C VAL A 461 -0.71 2.93 -13.61
N THR A 462 0.24 2.10 -14.06
CA THR A 462 0.31 0.68 -13.66
C THR A 462 0.77 0.52 -12.20
N ASP A 463 1.54 1.49 -11.68
CA ASP A 463 1.96 1.52 -10.28
C ASP A 463 0.86 2.13 -9.39
N PRO A 464 0.38 1.43 -8.34
CA PRO A 464 -0.62 1.96 -7.42
C PRO A 464 -0.23 3.26 -6.70
N LEU A 465 1.03 3.44 -6.32
CA LEU A 465 1.50 4.63 -5.59
C LEU A 465 1.50 5.87 -6.49
N ILE A 466 1.87 5.67 -7.76
CA ILE A 466 1.81 6.73 -8.77
C ILE A 466 0.35 7.11 -9.06
N ARG A 467 -0.55 6.12 -9.14
CA ARG A 467 -1.98 6.36 -9.37
C ARG A 467 -2.59 7.25 -8.28
N GLU A 468 -2.24 7.02 -7.03
CA GLU A 468 -2.68 7.84 -5.90
C GLU A 468 -2.18 9.30 -6.04
N SER A 469 -0.92 9.46 -6.45
CA SER A 469 -0.31 10.78 -6.70
C SER A 469 -0.94 11.54 -7.88
N LEU A 470 -1.64 10.84 -8.78
CA LEU A 470 -2.38 11.40 -9.91
C LEU A 470 -3.87 11.64 -9.60
N GLY A 471 -4.30 11.47 -8.35
CA GLY A 471 -5.71 11.56 -7.96
C GLY A 471 -6.38 12.92 -8.25
N THR A 472 -5.62 14.01 -8.29
CA THR A 472 -6.11 15.37 -8.56
C THR A 472 -5.91 15.83 -10.00
N LEU A 473 -5.55 14.91 -10.92
CA LEU A 473 -5.28 15.22 -12.32
C LEU A 473 -6.45 16.01 -12.93
N PRO A 474 -6.22 17.22 -13.47
CA PRO A 474 -7.30 18.01 -14.03
C PRO A 474 -7.92 17.31 -15.24
N VAL A 475 -9.26 17.31 -15.34
CA VAL A 475 -10.02 16.72 -16.45
C VAL A 475 -11.02 17.72 -17.01
N PRO A 476 -10.96 18.05 -18.32
CA PRO A 476 -11.94 18.93 -18.94
C PRO A 476 -13.26 18.19 -19.18
N LEU A 477 -14.37 18.84 -18.86
CA LEU A 477 -15.73 18.35 -19.06
C LEU A 477 -16.32 18.86 -20.37
N ALA A 478 -17.37 18.18 -20.86
CA ALA A 478 -18.09 18.55 -22.07
C ALA A 478 -18.76 19.94 -21.99
N ASP A 479 -19.09 20.40 -20.78
CA ASP A 479 -19.67 21.72 -20.51
C ASP A 479 -18.62 22.86 -20.41
N GLY A 480 -17.34 22.55 -20.65
CA GLY A 480 -16.22 23.50 -20.62
C GLY A 480 -15.60 23.74 -19.25
N ARG A 481 -16.13 23.15 -18.17
CA ARG A 481 -15.48 23.21 -16.84
C ARG A 481 -14.26 22.30 -16.79
N LEU A 482 -13.27 22.68 -15.97
CA LEU A 482 -12.11 21.83 -15.64
C LEU A 482 -12.25 21.36 -14.19
N VAL A 483 -12.41 20.05 -13.99
CA VAL A 483 -12.52 19.45 -12.65
C VAL A 483 -11.19 18.83 -12.22
N ARG A 484 -10.97 18.65 -10.92
CA ARG A 484 -9.78 18.02 -10.35
C ARG A 484 -10.09 16.55 -10.03
N GLY A 485 -9.42 15.64 -10.73
CA GLY A 485 -9.54 14.19 -10.55
C GLY A 485 -10.54 13.53 -11.49
N ALA A 486 -10.20 12.33 -11.95
CA ALA A 486 -11.01 11.53 -12.88
C ALA A 486 -12.08 10.67 -12.18
N ARG A 487 -11.99 10.50 -10.86
CA ARG A 487 -12.86 9.59 -10.10
C ARG A 487 -14.32 10.05 -10.15
N GLY A 488 -15.20 9.15 -10.58
CA GLY A 488 -16.64 9.40 -10.69
C GLY A 488 -17.03 10.29 -11.87
N LEU A 489 -16.12 10.58 -12.80
CA LEU A 489 -16.47 11.24 -14.05
C LEU A 489 -16.99 10.21 -15.05
N LEU A 490 -17.94 10.62 -15.89
CA LEU A 490 -18.51 9.78 -16.92
C LEU A 490 -17.77 9.96 -18.25
N LEU A 491 -17.33 8.87 -18.85
CA LEU A 491 -16.70 8.86 -20.17
C LEU A 491 -17.79 8.67 -21.23
N PRO A 492 -17.90 9.56 -22.23
CA PRO A 492 -18.92 9.44 -23.26
C PRO A 492 -18.75 8.12 -24.03
N GLY A 493 -19.77 7.26 -23.94
CA GLY A 493 -19.85 5.97 -24.64
C GLY A 493 -20.60 6.07 -25.97
N PRO A 494 -20.48 5.06 -26.86
CA PRO A 494 -21.19 5.05 -28.14
C PRO A 494 -22.70 4.81 -28.00
N GLU A 495 -23.15 4.32 -26.85
CA GLU A 495 -24.55 3.90 -26.61
C GLU A 495 -25.49 5.07 -26.29
N ILE A 496 -24.95 6.20 -25.80
CA ILE A 496 -25.76 7.35 -25.41
C ILE A 496 -25.58 8.49 -26.42
N PRO A 497 -26.66 9.01 -27.02
CA PRO A 497 -26.59 10.16 -27.91
C PRO A 497 -25.99 11.40 -27.23
N VAL A 498 -25.21 12.17 -28.00
CA VAL A 498 -24.56 13.40 -27.50
C VAL A 498 -25.58 14.42 -26.97
N ASP A 499 -26.74 14.51 -27.60
CA ASP A 499 -27.81 15.43 -27.18
C ASP A 499 -28.39 15.03 -25.79
N THR A 500 -28.47 13.73 -25.49
CA THR A 500 -28.88 13.22 -24.17
C THR A 500 -27.85 13.56 -23.10
N LEU A 501 -26.55 13.39 -23.39
CA LEU A 501 -25.47 13.79 -22.48
C LEU A 501 -25.42 15.31 -22.27
N ALA A 502 -25.74 16.09 -23.30
CA ALA A 502 -25.81 17.56 -23.20
C ALA A 502 -26.96 18.02 -22.30
N ALA A 503 -28.12 17.36 -22.38
CA ALA A 503 -29.26 17.64 -21.51
C ALA A 503 -28.88 17.42 -20.03
N PHE A 504 -28.29 16.26 -19.70
CA PHE A 504 -27.83 15.98 -18.34
C PHE A 504 -26.67 16.87 -17.88
N GLY A 505 -25.81 17.32 -18.80
CA GLY A 505 -24.76 18.29 -18.51
C GLY A 505 -25.30 19.62 -17.96
N ALA A 506 -26.46 20.08 -18.42
CA ALA A 506 -27.12 21.28 -17.89
C ALA A 506 -27.53 21.13 -16.42
N TYR A 507 -27.81 19.90 -15.99
CA TYR A 507 -28.24 19.55 -14.63
C TYR A 507 -27.07 19.07 -13.74
N GLY A 508 -25.82 19.21 -14.21
CA GLY A 508 -24.63 19.03 -13.38
C GLY A 508 -23.90 17.69 -13.53
N VAL A 509 -24.36 16.80 -14.41
CA VAL A 509 -23.67 15.53 -14.72
C VAL A 509 -22.30 15.81 -15.32
N ARG A 510 -21.27 15.15 -14.78
CA ARG A 510 -19.87 15.44 -15.08
C ARG A 510 -19.32 14.50 -16.15
N VAL A 511 -19.64 14.81 -17.40
CA VAL A 511 -19.16 14.06 -18.56
C VAL A 511 -17.83 14.63 -19.06
N VAL A 512 -16.83 13.77 -19.25
CA VAL A 512 -15.51 14.15 -19.81
C VAL A 512 -15.67 14.65 -21.24
N HIS A 513 -14.93 15.70 -21.60
CA HIS A 513 -14.96 16.25 -22.96
C HIS A 513 -14.54 15.17 -23.99
N PRO A 514 -15.29 14.93 -25.08
CA PRO A 514 -15.02 13.84 -26.03
C PRO A 514 -13.60 13.83 -26.62
N GLU A 515 -13.02 15.01 -26.90
CA GLU A 515 -11.65 15.14 -27.42
C GLU A 515 -10.54 14.88 -26.38
N ALA A 516 -10.89 14.88 -25.09
CA ALA A 516 -9.96 14.61 -23.97
C ALA A 516 -9.98 13.15 -23.49
N VAL A 517 -10.89 12.32 -24.02
CA VAL A 517 -11.05 10.92 -23.60
C VAL A 517 -9.80 10.10 -23.91
N ASP A 518 -9.27 9.42 -22.90
CA ASP A 518 -8.22 8.39 -23.02
C ASP A 518 -8.49 7.24 -22.04
N PRO A 519 -8.19 5.97 -22.37
CA PRO A 519 -8.38 4.82 -21.48
C PRO A 519 -7.65 4.91 -20.13
N VAL A 520 -6.66 5.79 -19.99
CA VAL A 520 -6.02 6.06 -18.69
C VAL A 520 -7.00 6.63 -17.67
N LEU A 521 -8.01 7.39 -18.09
CA LEU A 521 -9.01 7.97 -17.17
C LEU A 521 -9.83 6.90 -16.46
N GLU A 522 -10.17 5.80 -17.15
CA GLU A 522 -10.84 4.64 -16.52
C GLU A 522 -9.99 4.06 -15.39
N ARG A 523 -8.67 3.93 -15.61
CA ARG A 523 -7.73 3.45 -14.60
C ARG A 523 -7.58 4.41 -13.42
N LEU A 524 -7.88 5.69 -13.62
CA LEU A 524 -7.90 6.72 -12.58
C LEU A 524 -9.27 6.84 -11.89
N GLY A 525 -10.27 6.05 -12.30
CA GLY A 525 -11.58 5.96 -11.65
C GLY A 525 -12.73 6.65 -12.38
N ALA A 526 -12.53 7.07 -13.63
CA ALA A 526 -13.66 7.45 -14.50
C ALA A 526 -14.44 6.19 -14.90
N ILE A 527 -15.74 6.35 -15.16
CA ILE A 527 -16.66 5.25 -15.43
C ILE A 527 -17.22 5.45 -16.86
N PRO A 528 -17.30 4.41 -17.69
CA PRO A 528 -18.03 4.49 -18.95
C PRO A 528 -19.49 4.93 -18.72
N ALA A 529 -19.95 5.93 -19.48
CA ALA A 529 -21.34 6.32 -19.47
C ALA A 529 -22.16 5.20 -20.12
N THR A 530 -23.06 4.60 -19.34
CA THR A 530 -24.10 3.65 -19.76
C THR A 530 -25.45 4.22 -19.30
N PRO A 531 -26.59 3.77 -19.86
CA PRO A 531 -27.90 4.19 -19.38
C PRO A 531 -28.03 4.04 -17.86
N ARG A 532 -27.63 2.88 -17.30
CA ARG A 532 -27.61 2.67 -15.85
C ARG A 532 -26.75 3.68 -15.08
N SER A 533 -25.49 3.89 -15.50
CA SER A 533 -24.57 4.75 -14.75
C SER A 533 -24.97 6.22 -14.79
N LEU A 534 -25.71 6.65 -15.82
CA LEU A 534 -26.37 7.95 -15.83
C LEU A 534 -27.54 8.02 -14.85
N LEU A 535 -28.43 7.03 -14.87
CA LEU A 535 -29.58 7.03 -13.96
C LEU A 535 -29.13 6.97 -12.48
N GLU A 536 -28.06 6.22 -12.17
CA GLU A 536 -27.49 6.18 -10.81
C GLU A 536 -26.72 7.45 -10.39
N ASP A 537 -26.50 8.41 -11.30
CA ASP A 537 -25.81 9.66 -10.97
C ASP A 537 -26.71 10.55 -10.10
N GLY A 538 -26.15 11.00 -8.97
CA GLY A 538 -26.90 11.81 -8.01
C GLY A 538 -27.42 13.14 -8.56
N ALA A 539 -26.79 13.70 -9.61
CA ALA A 539 -27.31 14.89 -10.27
C ALA A 539 -28.53 14.58 -11.16
N VAL A 540 -28.60 13.38 -11.75
CA VAL A 540 -29.79 12.92 -12.48
C VAL A 540 -30.94 12.68 -11.52
N ARG A 541 -30.69 11.98 -10.40
CA ARG A 541 -31.69 11.80 -9.34
C ARG A 541 -32.25 13.15 -8.86
N ALA A 542 -31.39 14.09 -8.51
CA ALA A 542 -31.82 15.41 -8.06
C ALA A 542 -32.63 16.18 -9.14
N ALA A 543 -32.28 16.02 -10.43
CA ALA A 543 -33.03 16.63 -11.52
C ALA A 543 -34.43 16.02 -11.69
N VAL A 544 -34.60 14.72 -11.42
CA VAL A 544 -35.90 14.04 -11.47
C VAL A 544 -36.78 14.43 -10.28
N GLU A 545 -36.26 14.37 -9.05
CA GLU A 545 -36.98 14.74 -7.82
C GLU A 545 -37.49 16.20 -7.87
N HIS A 546 -36.77 17.09 -8.55
CA HIS A 546 -37.14 18.51 -8.70
C HIS A 546 -37.61 18.85 -10.12
N SER A 547 -38.04 17.85 -10.90
CA SER A 547 -38.39 18.04 -12.31
C SER A 547 -39.59 18.98 -12.50
N ALA A 548 -40.51 19.05 -11.53
CA ALA A 548 -41.65 19.98 -11.53
C ALA A 548 -41.24 21.46 -11.58
N ASP A 549 -40.14 21.80 -10.91
CA ASP A 549 -39.64 23.18 -10.76
C ASP A 549 -38.56 23.53 -11.80
N ALA A 550 -38.22 22.60 -12.70
CA ALA A 550 -37.19 22.80 -13.71
C ALA A 550 -37.62 23.84 -14.77
N ASP A 551 -36.64 24.52 -15.36
CA ASP A 551 -36.88 25.45 -16.48
C ASP A 551 -37.51 24.75 -17.71
N ASP A 552 -37.20 23.45 -17.90
CA ASP A 552 -37.73 22.61 -18.98
C ASP A 552 -37.97 21.16 -18.48
N PRO A 553 -39.12 20.89 -17.82
CA PRO A 553 -39.46 19.56 -17.30
C PRO A 553 -39.57 18.50 -18.40
N ASP A 554 -40.11 18.88 -19.57
CA ASP A 554 -40.27 17.98 -20.72
C ASP A 554 -38.92 17.49 -21.25
N ALA A 555 -37.85 18.31 -21.17
CA ALA A 555 -36.49 17.89 -21.54
C ALA A 555 -35.91 16.83 -20.58
N ILE A 556 -36.16 16.95 -19.27
CA ILE A 556 -35.74 15.94 -18.27
C ILE A 556 -36.51 14.64 -18.52
N ALA A 557 -37.83 14.73 -18.65
CA ALA A 557 -38.68 13.58 -18.96
C ALA A 557 -38.25 12.91 -20.26
N HIS A 558 -37.98 13.67 -21.32
CA HIS A 558 -37.49 13.12 -22.57
C HIS A 558 -36.13 12.42 -22.41
N ALA A 559 -35.19 13.00 -21.66
CA ALA A 559 -33.87 12.41 -21.46
C ALA A 559 -33.94 11.09 -20.67
N VAL A 560 -34.71 11.06 -19.57
CA VAL A 560 -34.90 9.87 -18.73
C VAL A 560 -35.67 8.78 -19.50
N LEU A 561 -36.83 9.12 -20.07
CA LEU A 561 -37.65 8.16 -20.82
C LEU A 561 -36.93 7.64 -22.08
N SER A 562 -36.03 8.41 -22.69
CA SER A 562 -35.22 7.91 -23.81
C SER A 562 -34.20 6.85 -23.38
N LEU A 563 -33.66 6.95 -22.16
CA LEU A 563 -32.78 5.91 -21.59
C LEU A 563 -33.59 4.66 -21.22
N VAL A 564 -34.71 4.84 -20.52
CA VAL A 564 -35.56 3.73 -20.04
C VAL A 564 -36.30 3.04 -21.19
N ALA A 565 -36.75 3.77 -22.21
CA ALA A 565 -37.44 3.15 -23.36
C ALA A 565 -36.52 2.29 -24.24
N ALA A 566 -35.20 2.50 -24.19
CA ALA A 566 -34.25 1.63 -24.86
C ALA A 566 -34.14 0.26 -24.17
N ASP A 567 -34.23 0.24 -22.84
CA ASP A 567 -34.24 -0.95 -21.99
C ASP A 567 -34.87 -0.63 -20.63
N PRO A 568 -36.14 -1.03 -20.37
CA PRO A 568 -36.83 -0.71 -19.13
C PRO A 568 -36.16 -1.24 -17.86
N THR A 569 -35.40 -2.34 -17.98
CA THR A 569 -34.69 -2.96 -16.83
C THR A 569 -33.62 -2.05 -16.22
N GLN A 570 -33.23 -0.98 -16.93
CA GLN A 570 -32.30 0.02 -16.41
C GLN A 570 -32.88 0.82 -15.24
N ALA A 571 -34.21 0.85 -15.09
CA ALA A 571 -34.92 1.49 -13.99
C ALA A 571 -35.02 0.63 -12.72
N ASP A 572 -34.69 -0.66 -12.78
CA ASP A 572 -34.90 -1.60 -11.67
C ASP A 572 -34.21 -1.12 -10.37
N GLY A 573 -34.99 -0.99 -9.29
CA GLY A 573 -34.51 -0.50 -7.99
C GLY A 573 -34.29 1.02 -7.88
N LEU A 574 -34.65 1.80 -8.91
CA LEU A 574 -34.54 3.26 -8.91
C LEU A 574 -35.91 3.91 -8.63
N TRP A 575 -36.44 3.68 -7.43
CA TRP A 575 -37.77 4.13 -6.97
C TRP A 575 -38.03 5.64 -7.16
N TRP A 576 -36.99 6.48 -7.07
CA TRP A 576 -37.08 7.93 -7.25
C TRP A 576 -37.42 8.35 -8.69
N LEU A 577 -37.36 7.43 -9.67
CA LEU A 577 -37.86 7.69 -11.03
C LEU A 577 -39.38 7.95 -11.03
N SER A 578 -40.08 7.49 -10.00
CA SER A 578 -41.51 7.68 -9.79
C SER A 578 -41.93 9.15 -9.58
N ASP A 579 -40.97 10.00 -9.18
CA ASP A 579 -41.16 11.46 -9.02
C ASP A 579 -41.04 12.23 -10.35
N LEU A 580 -40.67 11.55 -11.44
CA LEU A 580 -40.54 12.20 -12.74
C LEU A 580 -41.88 12.79 -13.17
N VAL A 581 -41.96 14.11 -13.33
CA VAL A 581 -43.19 14.73 -13.81
C VAL A 581 -43.41 14.47 -15.29
N LEU A 582 -44.60 13.97 -15.61
CA LEU A 582 -45.09 13.71 -16.96
C LEU A 582 -46.41 14.45 -17.18
N ARG A 583 -46.87 14.50 -18.42
CA ARG A 583 -48.15 15.12 -18.76
C ARG A 583 -49.30 14.11 -18.61
N ASP A 584 -50.36 14.53 -17.93
CA ASP A 584 -51.63 13.81 -17.91
C ASP A 584 -52.45 14.08 -19.19
N ALA A 585 -53.61 13.45 -19.31
CA ALA A 585 -54.51 13.58 -20.45
C ALA A 585 -55.05 15.01 -20.67
N ASP A 586 -55.04 15.85 -19.64
CA ASP A 586 -55.45 17.26 -19.70
C ASP A 586 -54.27 18.22 -19.97
N GLY A 587 -53.04 17.71 -19.89
CA GLY A 587 -51.78 18.40 -20.18
C GLY A 587 -51.07 18.97 -18.96
N ASP A 588 -51.56 18.71 -17.76
CA ASP A 588 -50.98 19.15 -16.49
C ASP A 588 -49.77 18.26 -16.11
N LEU A 589 -48.83 18.83 -15.35
CA LEU A 589 -47.63 18.11 -14.92
C LEU A 589 -47.91 17.36 -13.63
N VAL A 590 -47.83 16.03 -13.70
CA VAL A 590 -48.14 15.11 -12.61
C VAL A 590 -46.98 14.13 -12.45
N PRO A 591 -46.54 13.80 -11.22
CA PRO A 591 -45.55 12.73 -10.99
C PRO A 591 -45.97 11.42 -11.65
N ALA A 592 -45.02 10.68 -12.22
CA ALA A 592 -45.28 9.41 -12.90
C ALA A 592 -46.07 8.44 -12.02
N ASN A 593 -45.80 8.45 -10.72
CA ASN A 593 -46.43 7.60 -9.72
C ASN A 593 -47.88 7.99 -9.36
N ALA A 594 -48.38 9.13 -9.82
CA ALA A 594 -49.77 9.56 -9.72
C ALA A 594 -50.49 9.51 -11.08
N LEU A 595 -49.89 8.85 -12.06
CA LEU A 595 -50.47 8.64 -13.39
C LEU A 595 -50.90 7.20 -13.58
N VAL A 596 -52.03 7.01 -14.24
CA VAL A 596 -52.60 5.70 -14.54
C VAL A 596 -52.89 5.53 -16.04
N VAL A 597 -52.75 4.31 -16.54
CA VAL A 597 -53.04 3.98 -17.93
C VAL A 597 -54.56 3.84 -18.11
N GLU A 598 -55.10 4.50 -19.12
CA GLU A 598 -56.54 4.42 -19.43
C GLU A 598 -56.96 2.99 -19.81
N GLY A 599 -58.06 2.52 -19.23
CA GLY A 599 -58.62 1.18 -19.42
C GLY A 599 -57.90 0.05 -18.64
N SER A 600 -56.97 0.40 -17.77
CA SER A 600 -56.15 -0.55 -17.01
C SER A 600 -56.84 -1.09 -15.74
N GLY A 601 -56.21 -2.08 -15.10
CA GLY A 601 -56.71 -2.64 -13.83
C GLY A 601 -56.67 -1.60 -12.71
N GLY A 602 -55.59 -0.83 -12.64
CA GLY A 602 -55.39 0.25 -11.66
C GLY A 602 -56.46 1.32 -11.77
N GLN A 603 -56.76 1.81 -12.98
CA GLN A 603 -57.79 2.85 -13.17
C GLN A 603 -59.18 2.40 -12.68
N ALA A 604 -59.43 1.09 -12.67
CA ALA A 604 -60.74 0.56 -12.33
C ALA A 604 -60.94 0.29 -10.83
N VAL A 605 -59.92 0.50 -10.00
CA VAL A 605 -59.95 0.30 -8.54
C VAL A 605 -59.46 1.51 -7.75
N LEU A 606 -58.57 2.34 -8.33
CA LEU A 606 -57.98 3.51 -7.69
C LEU A 606 -58.89 4.75 -7.80
N ASP A 607 -58.83 5.62 -6.79
CA ASP A 607 -59.57 6.87 -6.74
C ASP A 607 -59.07 7.86 -7.82
N ALA A 608 -60.00 8.43 -8.58
CA ALA A 608 -59.72 9.39 -9.64
C ALA A 608 -59.29 10.77 -9.12
N ASP A 609 -59.48 11.05 -7.83
CA ASP A 609 -58.96 12.25 -7.18
C ASP A 609 -57.46 12.10 -6.83
N GLU A 610 -56.93 10.87 -6.71
CA GLU A 610 -55.53 10.58 -6.39
C GLU A 610 -54.68 10.24 -7.63
N VAL A 611 -55.27 9.62 -8.67
CA VAL A 611 -54.56 9.27 -9.92
C VAL A 611 -55.21 9.85 -11.18
N ALA A 612 -54.38 10.37 -12.08
CA ALA A 612 -54.83 10.97 -13.34
C ALA A 612 -54.44 10.10 -14.57
N PRO A 613 -55.26 10.03 -15.64
CA PRO A 613 -54.88 9.30 -16.85
C PRO A 613 -53.66 9.93 -17.54
N ILE A 614 -52.65 9.14 -17.93
CA ILE A 614 -51.48 9.64 -18.66
C ILE A 614 -51.82 10.13 -20.08
N ALA A 615 -51.11 11.17 -20.56
CA ALA A 615 -51.27 11.67 -21.93
C ALA A 615 -50.99 10.57 -22.98
N ALA A 616 -51.90 10.44 -23.94
CA ALA A 616 -51.81 9.41 -24.98
C ALA A 616 -50.56 9.55 -25.87
N ASP A 617 -50.07 10.78 -26.12
CA ASP A 617 -48.88 11.01 -26.95
C ASP A 617 -47.58 10.60 -26.24
N VAL A 618 -47.54 10.67 -24.91
CA VAL A 618 -46.42 10.16 -24.09
C VAL A 618 -46.41 8.63 -24.13
N LEU A 619 -47.57 8.00 -23.94
CA LEU A 619 -47.74 6.53 -24.04
C LEU A 619 -47.37 6.00 -25.44
N ASP A 620 -47.84 6.66 -26.50
CA ASP A 620 -47.55 6.29 -27.88
C ASP A 620 -46.05 6.42 -28.21
N ARG A 621 -45.36 7.38 -27.59
CA ARG A 621 -43.95 7.68 -27.91
C ARG A 621 -42.96 6.73 -27.22
N TYR A 622 -43.15 6.43 -25.93
CA TYR A 622 -42.18 5.67 -25.14
C TYR A 622 -42.64 4.23 -24.86
N GLY A 623 -43.95 3.96 -25.00
CA GLY A 623 -44.53 2.65 -24.75
C GLY A 623 -44.78 2.36 -23.27
N LEU A 624 -45.71 1.43 -23.02
CA LEU A 624 -46.12 1.03 -21.69
C LEU A 624 -44.97 0.54 -20.79
N PRO A 625 -44.06 -0.36 -21.25
CA PRO A 625 -43.00 -0.88 -20.37
C PRO A 625 -42.06 0.19 -19.81
N ALA A 626 -41.79 1.25 -20.57
CA ALA A 626 -40.93 2.35 -20.13
C ALA A 626 -41.63 3.24 -19.11
N LEU A 627 -42.95 3.41 -19.25
CA LEU A 627 -43.78 4.21 -18.36
C LEU A 627 -44.03 3.49 -17.03
N GLU A 628 -44.34 2.18 -17.07
CA GLU A 628 -44.41 1.35 -15.86
C GLU A 628 -43.08 1.35 -15.09
N ALA A 629 -41.96 1.27 -15.82
CA ALA A 629 -40.63 1.29 -15.21
C ALA A 629 -40.27 2.62 -14.50
N VAL A 630 -40.90 3.74 -14.88
CA VAL A 630 -40.78 5.00 -14.14
C VAL A 630 -41.95 5.25 -13.19
N GLY A 631 -42.84 4.27 -12.96
CA GLY A 631 -43.87 4.34 -11.93
C GLY A 631 -45.30 4.64 -12.41
N VAL A 632 -45.56 4.75 -13.72
CA VAL A 632 -46.94 4.92 -14.24
C VAL A 632 -47.75 3.63 -14.04
N LEU A 633 -48.94 3.76 -13.47
CA LEU A 633 -49.74 2.63 -13.01
C LEU A 633 -50.57 2.00 -14.14
N ALA A 634 -50.38 0.70 -14.39
CA ALA A 634 -51.35 -0.14 -15.14
C ALA A 634 -52.18 -1.05 -14.21
N SER A 635 -51.72 -1.20 -12.97
CA SER A 635 -52.30 -2.01 -11.90
C SER A 635 -52.06 -1.28 -10.57
N LEU A 636 -51.79 -2.00 -9.49
CA LEU A 636 -51.26 -1.44 -8.24
C LEU A 636 -49.72 -1.40 -8.30
N GLY A 637 -49.14 -0.31 -7.80
CA GLY A 637 -47.70 -0.09 -7.73
C GLY A 637 -47.04 -0.94 -6.65
N LEU A 638 -45.85 -1.46 -6.96
CA LEU A 638 -45.00 -2.18 -6.03
C LEU A 638 -43.78 -1.34 -5.66
N VAL A 639 -43.43 -1.38 -4.38
CA VAL A 639 -42.17 -0.87 -3.88
C VAL A 639 -41.42 -2.00 -3.21
N SER A 640 -40.12 -2.09 -3.49
CA SER A 640 -39.24 -3.05 -2.83
C SER A 640 -38.04 -2.35 -2.20
N ALA A 641 -37.58 -2.90 -1.08
CA ALA A 641 -36.37 -2.48 -0.42
C ALA A 641 -35.64 -3.67 0.19
N SER A 642 -34.32 -3.67 0.08
CA SER A 642 -33.43 -4.68 0.65
C SER A 642 -32.75 -4.14 1.91
N ASP A 643 -32.33 -5.02 2.81
CA ASP A 643 -31.64 -4.70 4.07
C ASP A 643 -32.37 -3.64 4.91
N VAL A 644 -33.68 -3.78 5.05
CA VAL A 644 -34.57 -2.83 5.74
C VAL A 644 -34.37 -2.94 7.25
N ALA A 645 -33.98 -1.83 7.88
CA ALA A 645 -33.98 -1.70 9.33
C ALA A 645 -35.31 -1.14 9.81
N LEU A 646 -36.02 -1.86 10.69
CA LEU A 646 -37.37 -1.46 11.11
C LEU A 646 -37.39 -0.25 12.07
N ASP A 647 -36.27 0.10 12.71
CA ASP A 647 -36.11 1.39 13.44
C ASP A 647 -35.88 2.60 12.52
N ARG A 648 -35.53 2.35 11.25
CA ARG A 648 -35.20 3.40 10.29
C ARG A 648 -35.55 2.95 8.88
N LEU A 649 -36.82 3.12 8.54
CA LEU A 649 -37.34 2.75 7.23
C LEU A 649 -36.60 3.51 6.10
N PRO A 650 -36.21 2.81 5.01
CA PRO A 650 -35.69 3.42 3.80
C PRO A 650 -36.66 4.46 3.23
N GLU A 651 -36.10 5.51 2.63
CA GLU A 651 -36.87 6.60 2.01
C GLU A 651 -37.95 6.10 1.04
N ALA A 652 -37.64 5.06 0.25
CA ALA A 652 -38.58 4.44 -0.69
C ALA A 652 -39.89 3.93 -0.06
N LEU A 653 -39.87 3.57 1.23
CA LEU A 653 -41.02 3.00 1.94
C LEU A 653 -41.72 4.03 2.83
N GLN A 654 -41.15 5.22 3.04
CA GLN A 654 -41.67 6.18 4.02
C GLN A 654 -43.03 6.77 3.64
N ASP A 655 -43.35 6.77 2.35
CA ASP A 655 -44.61 7.29 1.82
C ASP A 655 -45.76 6.25 1.84
N LEU A 656 -45.51 5.03 2.32
CA LEU A 656 -46.53 4.00 2.47
C LEU A 656 -47.45 4.29 3.66
N ASP A 657 -48.76 4.19 3.45
CA ASP A 657 -49.75 4.43 4.49
C ASP A 657 -49.66 3.42 5.65
N GLY A 658 -49.49 3.91 6.89
CA GLY A 658 -49.41 3.04 8.07
C GLY A 658 -48.17 2.14 8.16
N ILE A 659 -47.13 2.33 7.35
CA ILE A 659 -45.91 1.49 7.38
C ILE A 659 -45.17 1.53 8.74
N GLU A 660 -45.22 2.66 9.44
CA GLU A 660 -44.65 2.79 10.78
C GLU A 660 -45.44 1.96 11.81
N ASP A 661 -46.76 1.90 11.66
CA ASP A 661 -47.64 1.09 12.50
C ASP A 661 -47.42 -0.40 12.23
N TRP A 662 -47.30 -0.82 10.96
CA TRP A 662 -46.90 -2.18 10.60
C TRP A 662 -45.56 -2.55 11.26
N ALA A 663 -44.55 -1.69 11.13
CA ALA A 663 -43.22 -1.93 11.70
C ALA A 663 -43.26 -2.03 13.24
N TYR A 664 -44.14 -1.26 13.89
CA TYR A 664 -44.38 -1.33 15.33
C TYR A 664 -45.08 -2.62 15.73
N ASP A 665 -46.10 -3.06 14.99
CA ASP A 665 -46.88 -4.27 15.30
C ASP A 665 -46.05 -5.54 15.13
N VAL A 666 -45.25 -5.63 14.06
CA VAL A 666 -44.38 -6.80 13.84
C VAL A 666 -43.13 -6.81 14.72
N ALA A 667 -42.79 -5.68 15.34
CA ALA A 667 -41.68 -5.54 16.28
C ALA A 667 -42.00 -4.54 17.43
N PRO A 668 -42.89 -4.92 18.38
CA PRO A 668 -43.30 -4.05 19.48
C PRO A 668 -42.10 -3.64 20.35
N ASP A 669 -42.15 -2.43 20.91
CA ASP A 669 -41.02 -1.72 21.57
C ASP A 669 -39.92 -1.22 20.62
N GLY A 670 -40.14 -1.32 19.31
CA GLY A 670 -39.33 -0.72 18.26
C GLY A 670 -37.86 -1.01 18.46
N SER A 671 -37.41 -2.23 18.12
CA SER A 671 -36.05 -2.42 17.56
C SER A 671 -34.91 -1.66 18.25
N ARG A 672 -34.94 -1.45 19.57
CA ARG A 672 -33.83 -0.83 20.34
C ARG A 672 -32.52 -1.62 20.21
N PHE A 673 -32.60 -2.79 19.58
CA PHE A 673 -31.53 -3.73 19.33
C PHE A 673 -31.33 -4.07 17.83
N GLY A 674 -32.02 -3.44 16.87
CA GLY A 674 -31.74 -3.59 15.42
C GLY A 674 -32.44 -4.74 14.70
N ALA A 675 -33.79 -4.75 14.69
CA ALA A 675 -34.55 -5.71 13.89
C ALA A 675 -34.47 -5.37 12.40
N THR A 676 -34.21 -6.37 11.56
CA THR A 676 -34.04 -6.17 10.11
C THR A 676 -34.85 -7.15 9.28
N VAL A 677 -35.15 -6.74 8.05
CA VAL A 677 -35.78 -7.52 7.01
C VAL A 677 -34.83 -7.55 5.80
N GLY A 678 -34.53 -8.74 5.28
CA GLY A 678 -33.60 -8.88 4.16
C GLY A 678 -34.15 -8.29 2.85
N GLU A 679 -35.40 -8.60 2.53
CA GLU A 679 -36.13 -8.06 1.37
C GLU A 679 -37.57 -7.81 1.80
N LEU A 680 -38.08 -6.61 1.53
CA LEU A 680 -39.46 -6.21 1.78
C LEU A 680 -40.09 -5.76 0.47
N GLU A 681 -41.17 -6.44 0.06
CA GLU A 681 -42.05 -6.04 -1.04
C GLU A 681 -43.36 -5.50 -0.44
N ALA A 682 -43.79 -4.32 -0.88
CA ALA A 682 -45.00 -3.65 -0.41
C ALA A 682 -45.82 -3.13 -1.61
N ILE A 683 -47.13 -3.09 -1.44
CA ILE A 683 -48.06 -2.53 -2.43
C ILE A 683 -48.36 -1.10 -2.00
N ARG A 684 -48.05 -0.14 -2.86
CA ARG A 684 -48.06 1.28 -2.48
C ARG A 684 -49.46 1.86 -2.34
N ASP A 685 -50.33 1.54 -3.29
CA ASP A 685 -51.56 2.30 -3.54
C ASP A 685 -52.79 1.71 -2.84
N LEU A 686 -52.62 1.05 -1.69
CA LEU A 686 -53.73 0.37 -1.00
C LEU A 686 -54.75 1.36 -0.42
N ASP A 687 -54.28 2.50 0.06
CA ASP A 687 -55.08 3.61 0.59
C ASP A 687 -55.83 4.38 -0.49
N TRP A 688 -55.42 4.24 -1.76
CA TRP A 688 -56.10 4.84 -2.92
C TRP A 688 -57.18 3.94 -3.52
N VAL A 689 -57.36 2.71 -3.00
CA VAL A 689 -58.42 1.80 -3.47
C VAL A 689 -59.78 2.28 -2.99
N ILE A 690 -60.74 2.40 -3.91
CA ILE A 690 -62.12 2.78 -3.60
C ILE A 690 -62.80 1.64 -2.79
N ASP A 691 -63.47 1.98 -1.68
CA ASP A 691 -64.11 1.00 -0.76
C ASP A 691 -64.98 -0.06 -1.48
N ASP A 692 -65.86 0.35 -2.40
CA ASP A 692 -66.75 -0.57 -3.13
C ASP A 692 -65.99 -1.49 -4.13
N SER A 693 -64.70 -1.26 -4.35
CA SER A 693 -63.85 -1.97 -5.31
C SER A 693 -62.97 -3.05 -4.69
N TRP A 694 -62.95 -3.22 -3.36
CA TRP A 694 -62.14 -4.25 -2.67
C TRP A 694 -62.30 -5.68 -3.22
N PRO A 695 -63.51 -6.16 -3.60
CA PRO A 695 -63.64 -7.47 -4.24
C PRO A 695 -62.83 -7.58 -5.52
N LYS A 696 -62.78 -6.52 -6.33
CA LYS A 696 -62.02 -6.48 -7.58
C LYS A 696 -60.53 -6.27 -7.33
N ALA A 697 -60.16 -5.45 -6.36
CA ALA A 697 -58.77 -5.26 -5.94
C ALA A 697 -58.16 -6.57 -5.43
N LEU A 698 -58.86 -7.32 -4.58
CA LEU A 698 -58.40 -8.63 -4.09
C LEU A 698 -58.30 -9.69 -5.19
N GLN A 699 -59.20 -9.66 -6.19
CA GLN A 699 -59.06 -10.51 -7.39
C GLN A 699 -57.81 -10.15 -8.20
N LEU A 700 -57.55 -8.86 -8.38
CA LEU A 700 -56.36 -8.35 -9.07
C LEU A 700 -55.07 -8.77 -8.33
N LEU A 701 -55.02 -8.53 -7.01
CA LEU A 701 -53.95 -8.97 -6.11
C LEU A 701 -53.70 -10.48 -6.18
N GLY A 702 -54.75 -11.30 -6.27
CA GLY A 702 -54.61 -12.75 -6.39
C GLY A 702 -54.22 -13.25 -7.78
N SER A 703 -54.53 -12.49 -8.83
CA SER A 703 -54.31 -12.90 -10.22
C SER A 703 -52.95 -12.49 -10.80
N GLU A 704 -52.36 -11.40 -10.30
CA GLU A 704 -51.08 -10.89 -10.75
C GLU A 704 -49.94 -11.47 -9.91
N PRO A 705 -48.93 -12.16 -10.52
CA PRO A 705 -47.93 -12.91 -9.76
C PRO A 705 -47.11 -12.09 -8.76
N GLU A 706 -46.82 -10.83 -9.07
CA GLU A 706 -46.00 -9.95 -8.25
C GLU A 706 -46.79 -9.38 -7.07
N LEU A 707 -48.00 -8.88 -7.33
CA LEU A 707 -48.94 -8.45 -6.28
C LEU A 707 -49.32 -9.59 -5.34
N ARG A 708 -49.57 -10.78 -5.89
CA ARG A 708 -49.85 -11.98 -5.09
C ARG A 708 -48.68 -12.30 -4.17
N ARG A 709 -47.44 -12.22 -4.66
CA ARG A 709 -46.24 -12.46 -3.86
C ARG A 709 -46.13 -11.46 -2.73
N ALA A 710 -46.30 -10.16 -3.01
CA ALA A 710 -46.27 -9.10 -2.00
C ALA A 710 -47.37 -9.26 -0.94
N LEU A 711 -48.51 -9.86 -1.29
CA LEU A 711 -49.60 -10.13 -0.34
C LEU A 711 -49.39 -11.40 0.50
N VAL A 712 -49.05 -12.54 -0.11
CA VAL A 712 -49.08 -13.84 0.60
C VAL A 712 -47.74 -14.24 1.22
N THR A 713 -46.64 -13.64 0.79
CA THR A 713 -45.30 -14.01 1.29
C THR A 713 -45.08 -13.41 2.65
N GLN A 714 -44.95 -14.26 3.68
CA GLN A 714 -44.59 -13.80 5.02
C GLN A 714 -43.22 -13.12 5.00
N VAL A 715 -43.15 -11.98 5.68
CA VAL A 715 -41.92 -11.22 5.85
C VAL A 715 -41.11 -11.86 6.96
N ARG A 716 -39.82 -12.05 6.72
CA ARG A 716 -38.89 -12.62 7.70
C ARG A 716 -38.20 -11.48 8.45
N VAL A 717 -38.65 -11.23 9.67
CA VAL A 717 -38.03 -10.27 10.60
C VAL A 717 -36.95 -10.98 11.41
N VAL A 718 -35.74 -10.44 11.43
CA VAL A 718 -34.63 -10.96 12.24
C VAL A 718 -34.38 -10.00 13.40
N GLY A 719 -34.60 -10.48 14.61
CA GLY A 719 -34.32 -9.73 15.84
C GLY A 719 -32.83 -9.75 16.23
N PRO A 720 -32.46 -9.05 17.32
CA PRO A 720 -31.08 -8.97 17.82
C PRO A 720 -30.51 -10.31 18.34
N ASP A 721 -31.36 -11.27 18.64
CA ASP A 721 -30.99 -12.61 19.05
C ASP A 721 -30.74 -13.54 17.84
N ASP A 722 -30.74 -12.96 16.62
CA ASP A 722 -30.53 -13.62 15.32
C ASP A 722 -31.57 -14.71 15.03
N ARG A 723 -32.72 -14.64 15.70
CA ARG A 723 -33.85 -15.56 15.48
C ARG A 723 -34.81 -14.95 14.46
N PRO A 724 -35.10 -15.67 13.37
CA PRO A 724 -36.08 -15.22 12.41
C PRO A 724 -37.50 -15.48 12.89
N LEU A 725 -38.34 -14.46 12.81
CA LEU A 725 -39.79 -14.52 13.00
C LEU A 725 -40.47 -14.27 11.65
N GLY A 726 -41.38 -15.16 11.25
CA GLY A 726 -42.24 -14.93 10.09
C GLY A 726 -43.46 -14.12 10.51
N VAL A 727 -43.69 -12.97 9.87
CA VAL A 727 -44.82 -12.06 10.14
C VAL A 727 -45.61 -11.82 8.85
N PRO A 728 -46.87 -11.36 8.93
CA PRO A 728 -47.64 -10.97 7.75
C PRO A 728 -46.89 -9.93 6.91
N SER A 729 -47.10 -9.96 5.58
CA SER A 729 -46.61 -8.87 4.73
C SER A 729 -47.31 -7.56 5.06
N TYR A 730 -46.71 -6.44 4.67
CA TYR A 730 -47.32 -5.12 4.82
C TYR A 730 -48.73 -5.08 4.21
N ALA A 731 -48.90 -5.61 2.99
CA ALA A 731 -50.20 -5.61 2.33
C ALA A 731 -51.24 -6.49 3.05
N ALA A 732 -50.83 -7.64 3.58
CA ALA A 732 -51.71 -8.50 4.36
C ALA A 732 -52.15 -7.84 5.67
N TRP A 733 -51.22 -7.22 6.40
CA TRP A 733 -51.51 -6.47 7.61
C TRP A 733 -52.44 -5.28 7.32
N TRP A 734 -52.10 -4.46 6.32
CA TRP A 734 -52.87 -3.26 5.99
C TRP A 734 -54.32 -3.62 5.65
N ILE A 735 -54.53 -4.67 4.85
CA ILE A 735 -55.85 -5.15 4.47
C ILE A 735 -56.66 -5.65 5.69
N ARG A 736 -56.02 -6.37 6.62
CA ARG A 736 -56.70 -6.90 7.82
C ARG A 736 -57.21 -5.78 8.73
N GLU A 737 -56.46 -4.69 8.83
CA GLU A 737 -56.77 -3.54 9.69
C GLU A 737 -57.76 -2.56 9.04
N HIS A 738 -57.67 -2.34 7.73
CA HIS A 738 -58.38 -1.23 7.07
C HIS A 738 -59.58 -1.65 6.21
N VAL A 739 -59.66 -2.91 5.77
CA VAL A 739 -60.76 -3.35 4.89
C VAL A 739 -61.99 -3.74 5.70
N LEU A 740 -62.99 -2.85 5.64
CA LEU A 740 -64.30 -3.04 6.25
C LEU A 740 -65.32 -3.58 5.24
N LEU A 741 -66.24 -4.41 5.74
CA LEU A 741 -67.38 -4.90 4.99
C LEU A 741 -68.58 -3.94 5.09
N ASP A 742 -69.63 -4.17 4.30
CA ASP A 742 -70.88 -3.39 4.33
C ASP A 742 -71.54 -3.32 5.72
N ASP A 743 -71.26 -4.27 6.60
CA ASP A 743 -71.77 -4.31 7.99
C ASP A 743 -70.93 -3.46 8.96
N GLY A 744 -69.83 -2.86 8.48
CA GLY A 744 -68.91 -2.02 9.26
C GLY A 744 -67.88 -2.80 10.06
N GLU A 745 -67.83 -4.12 9.92
CA GLU A 745 -66.89 -5.00 10.62
C GLU A 745 -65.75 -5.42 9.68
N PRO A 746 -64.57 -5.79 10.22
CA PRO A 746 -63.44 -6.24 9.40
C PRO A 746 -63.72 -7.53 8.62
N LEU A 747 -63.03 -7.67 7.48
CA LEU A 747 -62.95 -8.94 6.75
C LEU A 747 -62.13 -10.00 7.51
N ALA A 748 -61.08 -9.58 8.22
CA ALA A 748 -60.24 -10.46 9.02
C ALA A 748 -61.00 -11.07 10.22
N GLY A 749 -60.63 -12.27 10.63
CA GLY A 749 -61.26 -13.00 11.75
C GLY A 749 -62.55 -13.75 11.39
N ARG A 750 -63.03 -13.64 10.14
CA ARG A 750 -64.19 -14.38 9.64
C ARG A 750 -63.84 -15.82 9.29
N ALA A 751 -64.82 -16.71 9.37
CA ALA A 751 -64.70 -18.10 8.98
C ALA A 751 -64.42 -18.22 7.48
N ASP A 752 -63.32 -18.88 7.14
CA ASP A 752 -63.04 -19.28 5.76
C ASP A 752 -64.15 -20.22 5.23
N PRO A 753 -64.53 -20.13 3.94
CA PRO A 753 -65.50 -21.06 3.33
C PRO A 753 -65.18 -22.56 3.52
N ASP A 754 -63.91 -22.92 3.73
CA ASP A 754 -63.43 -24.27 3.98
C ASP A 754 -62.98 -24.49 5.43
N ALA A 755 -63.44 -23.67 6.39
CA ALA A 755 -63.06 -23.76 7.79
C ALA A 755 -63.45 -25.09 8.47
N GLU A 756 -62.68 -25.51 9.48
CA GLU A 756 -63.00 -26.69 10.27
C GLU A 756 -64.41 -26.55 10.88
N PRO A 757 -65.32 -27.53 10.71
CA PRO A 757 -66.72 -27.36 11.10
C PRO A 757 -66.94 -26.95 12.56
N VAL A 758 -66.10 -27.45 13.47
CA VAL A 758 -66.18 -27.10 14.89
C VAL A 758 -65.78 -25.63 15.09
N LEU A 759 -64.67 -25.19 14.49
CA LEU A 759 -64.18 -23.81 14.60
C LEU A 759 -65.13 -22.81 13.94
N ALA A 760 -65.68 -23.13 12.76
CA ALA A 760 -66.63 -22.29 12.03
C ALA A 760 -67.89 -21.96 12.84
N THR A 761 -68.26 -22.80 13.81
CA THR A 761 -69.41 -22.53 14.71
C THR A 761 -69.13 -21.37 15.68
N PHE A 762 -67.85 -21.03 15.89
CA PHE A 762 -67.39 -19.97 16.78
C PHE A 762 -66.90 -18.74 16.04
N LEU A 763 -67.09 -18.63 14.73
CA LEU A 763 -66.66 -17.50 13.89
C LEU A 763 -67.81 -17.02 12.99
N ASP A 764 -67.77 -15.76 12.57
CA ASP A 764 -68.79 -15.21 11.66
C ASP A 764 -68.47 -15.54 10.20
N GLU A 765 -69.48 -15.80 9.36
CA GLU A 765 -69.28 -16.24 7.96
C GLU A 765 -68.69 -15.12 7.09
N ALA A 766 -67.70 -15.46 6.25
CA ALA A 766 -67.14 -14.53 5.27
C ALA A 766 -68.12 -14.28 4.09
N PRO A 767 -68.05 -13.12 3.40
CA PRO A 767 -68.89 -12.84 2.23
C PRO A 767 -68.74 -13.89 1.12
N ALA A 768 -69.83 -14.23 0.43
CA ALA A 768 -69.84 -15.31 -0.56
C ALA A 768 -68.83 -15.14 -1.72
N TRP A 769 -68.49 -13.90 -2.10
CA TRP A 769 -67.51 -13.62 -3.16
C TRP A 769 -66.08 -13.99 -2.76
N THR A 770 -65.77 -14.11 -1.46
CA THR A 770 -64.45 -14.53 -0.98
C THR A 770 -64.13 -15.97 -1.38
N ALA A 771 -65.14 -16.82 -1.60
CA ALA A 771 -64.96 -18.19 -2.06
C ALA A 771 -64.34 -18.29 -3.47
N GLU A 772 -64.39 -17.21 -4.26
CA GLU A 772 -63.74 -17.13 -5.57
C GLU A 772 -62.26 -16.73 -5.49
N LEU A 773 -61.79 -16.29 -4.32
CA LEU A 773 -60.39 -15.92 -4.08
C LEU A 773 -59.51 -17.16 -3.91
N ASP A 774 -58.24 -16.99 -4.28
CA ASP A 774 -57.20 -17.98 -4.02
C ASP A 774 -57.10 -18.30 -2.51
N PRO A 775 -56.94 -19.58 -2.10
CA PRO A 775 -56.86 -19.95 -0.68
C PRO A 775 -55.73 -19.25 0.09
N GLU A 776 -54.56 -19.01 -0.53
CA GLU A 776 -53.48 -18.30 0.17
C GLU A 776 -53.80 -16.81 0.33
N VAL A 777 -54.53 -16.20 -0.62
CA VAL A 777 -55.04 -14.84 -0.50
C VAL A 777 -56.07 -14.75 0.63
N ARG A 778 -56.99 -15.73 0.74
CA ARG A 778 -57.97 -15.82 1.84
C ARG A 778 -57.29 -15.84 3.20
N THR A 779 -56.27 -16.68 3.37
CA THR A 779 -55.47 -16.72 4.60
C THR A 779 -54.70 -15.41 4.81
N ALA A 780 -54.10 -14.83 3.77
CA ALA A 780 -53.35 -13.58 3.87
C ALA A 780 -54.22 -12.41 4.35
N VAL A 781 -55.46 -12.29 3.86
CA VAL A 781 -56.40 -11.23 4.31
C VAL A 781 -57.09 -11.52 5.66
N GLY A 782 -56.77 -12.65 6.30
CA GLY A 782 -57.20 -12.96 7.66
C GLY A 782 -58.45 -13.83 7.78
N LEU A 783 -58.84 -14.57 6.74
CA LEU A 783 -59.88 -15.61 6.88
C LEU A 783 -59.32 -16.83 7.61
N VAL A 784 -60.09 -17.34 8.59
CA VAL A 784 -59.66 -18.37 9.52
C VAL A 784 -60.18 -19.73 9.06
N ARG A 785 -59.26 -20.66 8.74
CA ARG A 785 -59.61 -22.03 8.31
C ARG A 785 -59.44 -23.04 9.45
N ASP A 786 -58.37 -22.92 10.21
CA ASP A 786 -58.10 -23.73 11.40
C ASP A 786 -57.59 -22.89 12.57
N VAL A 787 -57.45 -23.50 13.76
CA VAL A 787 -57.09 -22.74 14.96
C VAL A 787 -55.72 -22.07 14.88
N GLY A 788 -54.83 -22.55 14.00
CA GLY A 788 -53.51 -21.97 13.80
C GLY A 788 -53.53 -20.66 13.04
N ASP A 789 -54.63 -20.36 12.34
CA ASP A 789 -54.83 -19.08 11.64
C ASP A 789 -55.33 -17.96 12.57
N LEU A 790 -55.72 -18.30 13.80
CA LEU A 790 -56.20 -17.32 14.79
C LEU A 790 -55.04 -16.48 15.31
N ASP A 791 -55.19 -15.16 15.25
CA ASP A 791 -54.41 -14.21 16.01
C ASP A 791 -54.89 -14.12 17.47
N ALA A 792 -54.29 -13.24 18.27
CA ALA A 792 -54.61 -13.10 19.69
C ALA A 792 -56.09 -12.74 19.91
N ASP A 793 -56.62 -11.83 19.10
CA ASP A 793 -58.01 -11.37 19.18
C ASP A 793 -58.99 -12.46 18.72
N GLY A 794 -58.63 -13.21 17.68
CA GLY A 794 -59.38 -14.39 17.24
C GLY A 794 -59.40 -15.50 18.30
N ILE A 795 -58.31 -15.72 19.02
CA ILE A 795 -58.27 -16.66 20.15
C ILE A 795 -59.19 -16.16 21.27
N GLU A 796 -59.08 -14.89 21.67
CA GLU A 796 -59.95 -14.28 22.70
C GLU A 796 -61.43 -14.44 22.34
N LEU A 797 -61.79 -14.15 21.09
CA LEU A 797 -63.15 -14.32 20.56
C LEU A 797 -63.65 -15.76 20.67
N VAL A 798 -62.82 -16.75 20.33
CA VAL A 798 -63.17 -18.17 20.43
C VAL A 798 -63.31 -18.58 21.89
N LEU A 799 -62.43 -18.12 22.78
CA LEU A 799 -62.49 -18.42 24.21
C LEU A 799 -63.74 -17.83 24.88
N ASP A 800 -64.07 -16.58 24.58
CA ASP A 800 -65.29 -15.91 25.05
C ASP A 800 -66.54 -16.67 24.60
N ARG A 801 -66.58 -17.09 23.34
CA ARG A 801 -67.68 -17.91 22.80
C ARG A 801 -67.69 -19.32 23.41
N LEU A 802 -66.55 -19.86 23.84
CA LEU A 802 -66.50 -21.15 24.53
C LEU A 802 -67.08 -21.07 25.96
N ALA A 803 -66.87 -19.93 26.61
CA ALA A 803 -67.37 -19.60 27.94
C ALA A 803 -68.87 -19.24 27.98
N ASP A 804 -69.54 -19.07 26.84
CA ASP A 804 -70.98 -18.80 26.78
C ASP A 804 -71.80 -20.05 27.15
N PRO A 805 -72.53 -20.07 28.28
CA PRO A 805 -73.29 -21.25 28.72
C PRO A 805 -74.50 -21.57 27.83
N GLU A 806 -74.99 -20.63 27.01
CA GLU A 806 -76.12 -20.84 26.11
C GLU A 806 -75.71 -21.57 24.81
N ARG A 807 -74.41 -21.68 24.54
CA ARG A 807 -73.89 -22.46 23.41
C ARG A 807 -73.87 -23.95 23.72
N ASP A 808 -74.53 -24.73 22.87
CA ASP A 808 -74.51 -26.19 22.88
C ASP A 808 -73.24 -26.70 22.19
N VAL A 809 -72.41 -27.43 22.93
CA VAL A 809 -71.13 -27.98 22.45
C VAL A 809 -71.06 -29.43 22.89
N ASP A 810 -71.04 -30.35 21.91
CA ASP A 810 -70.96 -31.79 22.18
C ASP A 810 -69.57 -32.23 22.65
N GLU A 811 -69.49 -33.39 23.29
CA GLU A 811 -68.26 -33.90 23.91
C GLU A 811 -67.16 -34.15 22.87
N ALA A 812 -67.52 -34.64 21.67
CA ALA A 812 -66.53 -34.97 20.64
C ALA A 812 -65.94 -33.70 20.01
N SER A 813 -66.73 -32.63 19.90
CA SER A 813 -66.28 -31.34 19.37
C SER A 813 -65.38 -30.61 20.37
N ILE A 814 -65.74 -30.56 21.66
CA ILE A 814 -64.91 -29.89 22.68
C ILE A 814 -63.56 -30.60 22.88
N LEU A 815 -63.53 -31.93 22.87
CA LEU A 815 -62.29 -32.70 22.99
C LEU A 815 -61.35 -32.47 21.80
N ARG A 816 -61.91 -32.37 20.58
CA ARG A 816 -61.14 -32.02 19.37
C ARG A 816 -60.60 -30.60 19.44
N LEU A 817 -61.45 -29.65 19.84
CA LEU A 817 -61.08 -28.25 19.95
C LEU A 817 -60.00 -28.05 21.02
N TRP A 818 -60.11 -28.61 22.22
CA TRP A 818 -59.05 -28.53 23.24
C TRP A 818 -57.73 -29.13 22.78
N ASN A 819 -57.77 -30.29 22.13
CA ASN A 819 -56.55 -30.87 21.58
C ASN A 819 -55.88 -29.97 20.52
N ARG A 820 -56.65 -29.10 19.84
CA ARG A 820 -56.14 -28.12 18.89
C ARG A 820 -55.67 -26.84 19.57
N LEU A 821 -56.47 -26.27 20.47
CA LEU A 821 -56.13 -25.09 21.26
C LEU A 821 -54.87 -25.32 22.11
N GLY A 822 -54.70 -26.51 22.69
CA GLY A 822 -53.50 -26.87 23.45
C GLY A 822 -52.21 -26.94 22.62
N THR A 823 -52.31 -26.90 21.28
CA THR A 823 -51.12 -26.82 20.40
C THR A 823 -50.73 -25.39 20.05
N LEU A 824 -51.55 -24.40 20.42
CA LEU A 824 -51.25 -23.00 20.21
C LEU A 824 -50.05 -22.60 21.07
N LYS A 825 -49.24 -21.70 20.53
CA LYS A 825 -48.12 -21.06 21.21
C LYS A 825 -48.36 -19.57 21.44
N LEU A 826 -49.43 -19.06 20.85
CA LEU A 826 -49.93 -17.71 21.01
C LEU A 826 -51.05 -17.76 22.04
N PHE A 827 -51.04 -16.82 22.98
CA PHE A 827 -52.04 -16.71 24.04
C PHE A 827 -52.60 -15.29 24.02
N PRO A 828 -53.89 -15.11 24.36
CA PRO A 828 -54.50 -13.79 24.46
C PRO A 828 -53.86 -13.00 25.62
N GLY A 829 -54.07 -11.68 25.64
CA GLY A 829 -53.49 -10.81 26.66
C GLY A 829 -53.99 -11.10 28.09
N ALA A 830 -55.13 -11.76 28.24
CA ALA A 830 -55.68 -12.22 29.51
C ALA A 830 -56.31 -13.62 29.36
N ALA A 831 -56.12 -14.45 30.39
CA ALA A 831 -56.80 -15.75 30.48
C ALA A 831 -58.31 -15.57 30.77
N PRO A 832 -59.18 -16.47 30.29
CA PRO A 832 -60.61 -16.37 30.49
C PRO A 832 -61.01 -16.65 31.94
N ALA A 833 -61.93 -15.84 32.48
CA ALA A 833 -62.43 -16.03 33.84
C ALA A 833 -63.31 -17.30 34.00
N GLN A 834 -63.88 -17.79 32.89
CA GLN A 834 -64.76 -18.95 32.84
C GLN A 834 -64.29 -19.92 31.77
N VAL A 835 -64.34 -21.22 32.10
CA VAL A 835 -63.83 -22.29 31.25
C VAL A 835 -64.92 -23.33 31.08
N ARG A 836 -65.10 -23.81 29.86
CA ARG A 836 -65.93 -24.98 29.60
C ARG A 836 -65.20 -26.23 30.06
N VAL A 837 -65.89 -27.13 30.73
CA VAL A 837 -65.31 -28.34 31.35
C VAL A 837 -66.22 -29.54 31.11
N LEU A 838 -65.66 -30.74 31.17
CA LEU A 838 -66.40 -31.98 31.32
C LEU A 838 -66.71 -32.23 32.79
N ASP A 839 -67.95 -32.61 33.09
CA ASP A 839 -68.31 -33.13 34.40
C ASP A 839 -68.02 -34.64 34.54
N ALA A 840 -68.31 -35.20 35.71
CA ALA A 840 -68.08 -36.62 36.02
C ALA A 840 -68.91 -37.58 35.14
N ASP A 841 -70.06 -37.14 34.64
CA ASP A 841 -70.92 -37.91 33.74
C ASP A 841 -70.48 -37.78 32.27
N GLY A 842 -69.49 -36.91 32.01
CA GLY A 842 -68.92 -36.65 30.69
C GLY A 842 -69.64 -35.56 29.90
N ALA A 843 -70.59 -34.82 30.49
CA ALA A 843 -71.30 -33.74 29.82
C ALA A 843 -70.52 -32.40 29.90
N THR A 844 -70.75 -31.50 28.92
CA THR A 844 -70.10 -30.19 28.91
C THR A 844 -70.88 -29.16 29.75
N ARG A 845 -70.18 -28.35 30.53
CA ARG A 845 -70.73 -27.19 31.26
C ARG A 845 -69.68 -26.09 31.40
N VAL A 846 -70.10 -24.86 31.67
CA VAL A 846 -69.19 -23.74 31.99
C VAL A 846 -69.01 -23.64 33.51
N THR A 847 -67.79 -23.31 33.95
CA THR A 847 -67.43 -23.11 35.36
C THR A 847 -66.42 -21.98 35.50
N ASP A 848 -66.28 -21.42 36.70
CA ASP A 848 -65.20 -20.48 36.97
C ASP A 848 -63.84 -21.20 36.87
N ALA A 849 -62.81 -20.52 36.34
CA ALA A 849 -61.48 -21.12 36.11
C ALA A 849 -60.89 -21.77 37.38
N ASP A 850 -61.08 -21.15 38.55
CA ASP A 850 -60.67 -21.68 39.86
C ASP A 850 -61.30 -23.04 40.24
N GLY A 851 -62.41 -23.41 39.57
CA GLY A 851 -63.12 -24.69 39.74
C GLY A 851 -62.87 -25.69 38.61
N ALA A 852 -61.92 -25.40 37.72
CA ALA A 852 -61.48 -26.28 36.64
C ALA A 852 -60.09 -26.85 36.93
N VAL A 853 -59.76 -27.96 36.29
CA VAL A 853 -58.44 -28.56 36.31
C VAL A 853 -58.13 -29.17 34.95
N VAL A 854 -56.89 -29.00 34.49
CA VAL A 854 -56.43 -29.69 33.28
C VAL A 854 -56.00 -31.10 33.66
N VAL A 855 -56.72 -32.10 33.14
CA VAL A 855 -56.42 -33.51 33.37
C VAL A 855 -55.34 -33.94 32.39
N ASP A 856 -54.13 -34.08 32.89
CA ASP A 856 -52.89 -34.40 32.16
C ASP A 856 -52.57 -35.90 32.13
N GLY A 857 -53.27 -36.69 32.95
CA GLY A 857 -53.12 -38.14 33.03
C GLY A 857 -54.48 -38.84 33.23
N PRO A 858 -54.71 -40.00 32.60
CA PRO A 858 -56.00 -40.68 32.66
C PRO A 858 -56.36 -41.23 34.04
N MET A 859 -55.39 -41.37 34.97
CA MET A 859 -55.67 -41.77 36.35
C MET A 859 -56.42 -40.69 37.13
N TRP A 860 -56.17 -39.41 36.81
CA TRP A 860 -56.77 -38.24 37.44
C TRP A 860 -58.25 -38.05 37.09
N VAL A 861 -58.74 -38.64 35.98
CA VAL A 861 -60.17 -38.60 35.61
C VAL A 861 -61.07 -39.23 36.70
N GLN A 862 -60.51 -40.10 37.55
CA GLN A 862 -61.23 -40.71 38.68
C GLN A 862 -61.37 -39.77 39.89
N ARG A 863 -60.65 -38.64 39.90
CA ARG A 863 -60.59 -37.69 41.01
C ARG A 863 -61.62 -36.58 40.81
N GLU A 864 -62.90 -36.94 40.91
CA GLU A 864 -64.04 -36.01 40.79
C GLU A 864 -64.01 -34.88 41.85
N ASP A 865 -63.22 -35.03 42.92
CA ASP A 865 -62.97 -34.02 43.93
C ASP A 865 -62.13 -32.82 43.44
N LEU A 866 -61.48 -32.92 42.28
CA LEU A 866 -60.61 -31.88 41.71
C LEU A 866 -61.37 -30.80 40.91
N GLY A 867 -62.67 -30.98 40.65
CA GLY A 867 -63.50 -30.00 39.94
C GLY A 867 -63.86 -30.43 38.51
N GLY A 868 -64.06 -29.45 37.63
CA GLY A 868 -64.40 -29.68 36.22
C GLY A 868 -63.17 -30.00 35.36
N PHE A 869 -63.28 -30.96 34.45
CA PHE A 869 -62.15 -31.45 33.68
C PHE A 869 -61.99 -30.75 32.33
N VAL A 870 -60.81 -30.17 32.09
CA VAL A 870 -60.30 -29.87 30.74
C VAL A 870 -59.36 -31.00 30.35
N ILE A 871 -59.65 -31.72 29.26
CA ILE A 871 -58.87 -32.91 28.91
C ILE A 871 -57.76 -32.55 27.91
N GLY A 872 -56.52 -32.78 28.31
CA GLY A 872 -55.34 -32.65 27.46
C GLY A 872 -54.40 -33.84 27.63
N SER A 873 -53.40 -33.98 26.77
CA SER A 873 -52.34 -34.96 26.97
C SER A 873 -51.00 -34.43 26.49
N GLY A 874 -49.93 -34.72 27.24
CA GLY A 874 -48.59 -34.22 26.93
C GLY A 874 -48.59 -32.69 26.77
N ALA A 875 -47.93 -32.20 25.71
CA ALA A 875 -47.82 -30.77 25.44
C ALA A 875 -49.17 -30.05 25.27
N ALA A 876 -50.23 -30.75 24.86
CA ALA A 876 -51.55 -30.14 24.76
C ALA A 876 -52.17 -29.85 26.14
N ALA A 877 -51.86 -30.64 27.17
CA ALA A 877 -52.29 -30.34 28.54
C ALA A 877 -51.57 -29.10 29.06
N ASP A 878 -50.25 -29.03 28.88
CA ASP A 878 -49.45 -27.86 29.26
C ASP A 878 -49.97 -26.59 28.56
N GLY A 879 -50.20 -26.65 27.23
CA GLY A 879 -50.73 -25.52 26.48
C GLY A 879 -52.14 -25.11 26.88
N LEU A 880 -53.02 -26.04 27.26
CA LEU A 880 -54.35 -25.71 27.79
C LEU A 880 -54.28 -25.09 29.20
N SER A 881 -53.34 -25.57 30.03
CA SER A 881 -53.07 -25.02 31.36
C SER A 881 -52.62 -23.56 31.24
N ASP A 882 -51.69 -23.28 30.33
CA ASP A 882 -51.20 -21.92 30.06
C ASP A 882 -52.30 -21.04 29.43
N LEU A 883 -53.07 -21.56 28.47
CA LEU A 883 -54.12 -20.82 27.76
C LEU A 883 -55.28 -20.40 28.69
N PHE A 884 -55.70 -21.31 29.57
CA PHE A 884 -56.82 -21.08 30.47
C PHE A 884 -56.40 -20.52 31.84
N ASP A 885 -55.09 -20.49 32.14
CA ASP A 885 -54.56 -20.22 33.49
C ASP A 885 -55.19 -21.14 34.56
N VAL A 886 -55.29 -22.43 34.23
CA VAL A 886 -55.91 -23.48 35.06
C VAL A 886 -54.86 -24.53 35.41
N PRO A 887 -54.69 -24.92 36.68
CA PRO A 887 -53.62 -25.85 37.08
C PRO A 887 -53.80 -27.25 36.50
N LEU A 888 -52.69 -27.98 36.35
CA LEU A 888 -52.71 -29.40 36.02
C LEU A 888 -53.17 -30.23 37.22
N ALA A 889 -53.84 -31.37 36.97
CA ALA A 889 -54.36 -32.23 38.04
C ALA A 889 -53.29 -32.69 39.04
N GLN A 890 -52.09 -33.00 38.55
CA GLN A 890 -50.93 -33.36 39.36
C GLN A 890 -50.37 -32.22 40.24
N GLU A 891 -50.72 -30.96 39.96
CA GLU A 891 -50.30 -29.80 40.77
C GLU A 891 -51.26 -29.52 41.92
N VAL A 892 -52.54 -29.90 41.74
CA VAL A 892 -53.60 -29.71 42.74
C VAL A 892 -53.60 -30.83 43.78
N ALA A 893 -53.19 -32.05 43.40
CA ALA A 893 -53.21 -33.23 44.28
C ALA A 893 -51.88 -33.99 44.28
N GLU A 894 -51.46 -34.45 45.47
CA GLU A 894 -50.15 -35.11 45.68
C GLU A 894 -50.08 -36.52 45.06
N GLY A 895 -51.22 -37.18 44.84
CA GLY A 895 -51.25 -38.54 44.31
C GLY A 895 -50.76 -39.58 45.32
N LYS A 896 -50.92 -39.31 46.62
CA LYS A 896 -50.37 -40.15 47.69
C LYS A 896 -51.26 -41.34 48.00
N ILE A 897 -50.74 -42.53 47.71
CA ILE A 897 -51.40 -43.80 48.03
C ILE A 897 -51.44 -44.01 49.55
N SER A 898 -52.61 -44.37 50.08
CA SER A 898 -52.80 -44.77 51.48
C SER A 898 -53.02 -46.28 51.60
N GLY A 899 -52.26 -46.94 52.48
CA GLY A 899 -52.30 -48.38 52.70
C GLY A 899 -51.06 -49.12 52.16
N GLU A 900 -50.78 -50.30 52.72
CA GLU A 900 -49.72 -51.19 52.21
C GLU A 900 -50.35 -52.19 51.22
N GLY A 901 -49.99 -52.07 49.94
CA GLY A 901 -50.39 -53.05 48.93
C GLY A 901 -49.63 -54.38 49.08
N THR A 902 -50.14 -55.44 48.47
CA THR A 902 -49.43 -56.72 48.36
C THR A 902 -48.76 -56.82 46.98
N ALA A 903 -47.44 -57.00 46.95
CA ALA A 903 -46.71 -57.18 45.70
C ALA A 903 -47.10 -58.50 45.00
N ALA A 904 -47.46 -58.44 43.73
CA ALA A 904 -47.85 -59.57 42.89
C ALA A 904 -47.10 -59.55 41.54
N ASP A 905 -46.81 -60.73 40.99
CA ASP A 905 -46.15 -60.85 39.69
C ASP A 905 -47.12 -60.49 38.56
N VAL A 906 -46.64 -59.71 37.58
CA VAL A 906 -47.40 -59.46 36.36
C VAL A 906 -47.46 -60.76 35.54
N PRO A 907 -48.66 -61.24 35.15
CA PRO A 907 -48.82 -62.49 34.40
C PRO A 907 -47.91 -62.53 33.17
N ALA A 908 -47.23 -63.67 32.96
CA ALA A 908 -46.27 -63.83 31.86
C ALA A 908 -46.87 -63.49 30.50
N LEU A 909 -48.14 -63.82 30.30
CA LEU A 909 -48.88 -63.52 29.08
C LEU A 909 -49.05 -62.02 28.80
N VAL A 910 -49.22 -61.19 29.83
CA VAL A 910 -49.27 -59.73 29.67
C VAL A 910 -47.89 -59.20 29.28
N ARG A 911 -46.82 -59.75 29.87
CA ARG A 911 -45.43 -59.43 29.51
C ARG A 911 -45.02 -59.93 28.12
N GLU A 912 -45.68 -60.96 27.58
CA GLU A 912 -45.48 -61.40 26.20
C GLU A 912 -46.13 -60.42 25.20
N LEU A 913 -47.28 -59.85 25.55
CA LEU A 913 -48.01 -58.88 24.70
C LEU A 913 -47.47 -57.45 24.80
N VAL A 914 -47.08 -57.03 26.01
CA VAL A 914 -46.55 -55.71 26.30
C VAL A 914 -45.29 -55.89 27.14
N PRO A 915 -44.13 -56.17 26.51
CA PRO A 915 -42.87 -56.44 27.21
C PRO A 915 -42.38 -55.30 28.12
N GLU A 916 -42.89 -54.09 27.91
CA GLU A 916 -42.55 -52.87 28.65
C GLU A 916 -43.22 -52.81 30.03
N VAL A 917 -44.23 -53.65 30.32
CA VAL A 917 -44.87 -53.68 31.65
C VAL A 917 -43.87 -54.15 32.73
N PRO A 918 -43.94 -53.61 33.95
CA PRO A 918 -43.05 -54.01 35.03
C PRO A 918 -43.25 -55.49 35.41
N ALA A 919 -42.26 -56.08 36.07
CA ALA A 919 -42.35 -57.47 36.52
C ALA A 919 -43.35 -57.65 37.66
N THR A 920 -43.58 -56.61 38.47
CA THR A 920 -44.40 -56.63 39.68
C THR A 920 -45.40 -55.47 39.68
N TRP A 921 -46.57 -55.70 40.26
CA TRP A 921 -47.59 -54.70 40.55
C TRP A 921 -48.06 -54.84 42.00
N TRP A 922 -48.77 -53.83 42.51
CA TRP A 922 -49.26 -53.79 43.88
C TRP A 922 -50.78 -53.97 43.93
N GLU A 923 -51.22 -55.08 44.52
CA GLU A 923 -52.63 -55.40 44.73
C GLU A 923 -53.16 -54.74 46.00
N HIS A 924 -54.32 -54.09 45.88
CA HIS A 924 -55.05 -53.46 46.99
C HIS A 924 -56.47 -54.00 47.03
N GLU A 925 -56.99 -54.30 48.22
CA GLU A 925 -58.43 -54.60 48.36
C GLU A 925 -59.26 -53.31 48.20
N GLU A 926 -58.75 -52.20 48.72
CA GLU A 926 -59.30 -50.85 48.61
C GLU A 926 -58.11 -49.90 48.37
N LEU A 927 -58.05 -49.30 47.18
CA LEU A 927 -56.99 -48.37 46.80
C LEU A 927 -57.48 -46.94 47.00
N THR A 928 -56.83 -46.20 47.90
CA THR A 928 -57.16 -44.79 48.14
C THR A 928 -55.95 -43.90 47.84
N VAL A 929 -56.18 -42.80 47.14
CA VAL A 929 -55.18 -41.80 46.75
C VAL A 929 -55.64 -40.45 47.27
N ASP A 930 -54.82 -39.81 48.11
CA ASP A 930 -55.16 -38.59 48.87
C ASP A 930 -56.48 -38.70 49.65
N GLY A 931 -56.87 -39.92 50.05
CA GLY A 931 -58.11 -40.20 50.76
C GLY A 931 -59.35 -40.44 49.88
N VAL A 932 -59.19 -40.44 48.55
CA VAL A 932 -60.25 -40.74 47.58
C VAL A 932 -60.05 -42.16 47.03
N GLU A 933 -61.11 -42.95 46.99
CA GLU A 933 -61.09 -44.30 46.43
C GLU A 933 -60.90 -44.26 44.91
N VAL A 934 -59.89 -44.97 44.40
CA VAL A 934 -59.61 -45.08 42.96
C VAL A 934 -59.44 -46.53 42.57
N SER A 935 -59.78 -46.89 41.33
CA SER A 935 -59.68 -48.28 40.89
C SER A 935 -58.25 -48.69 40.51
N TRP A 936 -57.39 -47.70 40.20
CA TRP A 936 -55.99 -47.86 39.85
C TRP A 936 -55.18 -46.57 39.99
N TRP A 937 -53.87 -46.72 40.15
CA TRP A 937 -52.89 -45.64 40.22
C TRP A 937 -51.52 -46.10 39.71
N VAL A 938 -50.66 -45.17 39.29
CA VAL A 938 -49.23 -45.42 39.09
C VAL A 938 -48.47 -44.44 39.96
N ASP A 939 -47.62 -44.95 40.86
CA ASP A 939 -46.89 -44.09 41.80
C ASP A 939 -45.73 -43.33 41.12
N ALA A 940 -45.06 -42.46 41.89
CA ALA A 940 -43.95 -41.64 41.40
C ALA A 940 -42.74 -42.46 40.94
N ASP A 941 -42.59 -43.70 41.41
CA ASP A 941 -41.53 -44.63 40.98
C ASP A 941 -41.95 -45.42 39.72
N GLY A 942 -43.14 -45.15 39.17
CA GLY A 942 -43.72 -45.84 38.02
C GLY A 942 -44.33 -47.20 38.36
N ALA A 943 -44.51 -47.53 39.64
CA ALA A 943 -45.08 -48.79 40.06
C ALA A 943 -46.61 -48.79 39.88
N PRO A 944 -47.21 -49.84 39.29
CA PRO A 944 -48.64 -49.91 39.08
C PRO A 944 -49.38 -50.48 40.31
N HIS A 945 -50.44 -49.78 40.73
CA HIS A 945 -51.33 -50.14 41.83
C HIS A 945 -52.75 -50.32 41.29
N ALA A 946 -53.46 -51.35 41.74
CA ALA A 946 -54.85 -51.57 41.35
C ALA A 946 -55.68 -52.27 42.42
N ALA A 947 -56.96 -51.94 42.46
CA ALA A 947 -57.98 -52.63 43.26
C ALA A 947 -58.99 -53.42 42.41
N THR A 948 -58.93 -53.29 41.08
CA THR A 948 -59.82 -54.00 40.14
C THR A 948 -59.06 -54.54 38.94
N PHE A 949 -59.61 -55.54 38.23
CA PHE A 949 -59.01 -56.06 37.00
C PHE A 949 -58.95 -55.03 35.86
N ASP A 950 -59.97 -54.18 35.73
CA ASP A 950 -59.95 -53.08 34.74
C ASP A 950 -58.91 -52.03 35.12
N GLY A 951 -58.82 -51.71 36.41
CA GLY A 951 -57.81 -50.85 36.97
C GLY A 951 -56.39 -51.39 36.73
N LEU A 952 -56.17 -52.69 36.94
CA LEU A 952 -54.88 -53.33 36.70
C LEU A 952 -54.44 -53.18 35.25
N ALA A 953 -55.36 -53.39 34.31
CA ALA A 953 -55.07 -53.22 32.90
C ALA A 953 -54.64 -51.78 32.54
N LYS A 954 -55.32 -50.79 33.12
CA LYS A 954 -54.99 -49.37 32.95
C LYS A 954 -53.67 -49.01 33.62
N ALA A 955 -53.41 -49.45 34.85
CA ALA A 955 -52.16 -49.21 35.57
C ALA A 955 -50.96 -49.79 34.82
N LEU A 956 -51.06 -51.03 34.33
CA LEU A 956 -50.00 -51.66 33.55
C LEU A 956 -49.77 -50.95 32.23
N ALA A 957 -50.85 -50.60 31.50
CA ALA A 957 -50.74 -49.86 30.24
C ALA A 957 -50.08 -48.48 30.44
N TRP A 958 -50.46 -47.75 31.49
CA TRP A 958 -49.92 -46.43 31.78
C TRP A 958 -48.47 -46.49 32.23
N SER A 959 -48.14 -47.39 33.18
CA SER A 959 -46.76 -47.62 33.66
C SER A 959 -45.81 -48.02 32.52
N ALA A 960 -46.31 -48.78 31.53
CA ALA A 960 -45.53 -49.18 30.35
C ALA A 960 -45.43 -48.09 29.25
N GLY A 961 -46.11 -46.94 29.39
CA GLY A 961 -46.22 -45.95 28.32
C GLY A 961 -47.03 -46.44 27.10
N ARG A 962 -47.84 -47.48 27.26
CA ARG A 962 -48.63 -48.16 26.21
C ARG A 962 -50.12 -48.08 26.48
N TRP A 963 -50.64 -46.86 26.65
CA TRP A 963 -52.05 -46.62 26.93
C TRP A 963 -52.98 -47.20 25.85
N ASP A 964 -52.52 -47.30 24.60
CA ASP A 964 -53.17 -47.98 23.48
C ASP A 964 -53.51 -49.44 23.79
N ARG A 965 -52.68 -50.13 24.57
CA ARG A 965 -52.82 -51.57 24.86
C ARG A 965 -53.72 -51.89 26.06
N ARG A 966 -54.25 -50.89 26.78
CA ARG A 966 -55.09 -51.11 28.00
C ARG A 966 -56.27 -52.07 27.79
N HIS A 967 -56.92 -52.01 26.63
CA HIS A 967 -58.07 -52.87 26.31
C HIS A 967 -57.64 -54.31 26.02
N VAL A 968 -56.48 -54.48 25.38
CA VAL A 968 -55.89 -55.81 25.11
C VAL A 968 -55.40 -56.45 26.41
N ILE A 969 -54.72 -55.67 27.26
CA ILE A 969 -54.30 -56.13 28.59
C ILE A 969 -55.53 -56.55 29.41
N ARG A 970 -56.60 -55.75 29.41
CA ARG A 970 -57.87 -56.08 30.08
C ARG A 970 -58.47 -57.39 29.53
N ALA A 971 -58.49 -57.56 28.22
CA ALA A 971 -59.01 -58.77 27.58
C ALA A 971 -58.23 -60.02 28.02
N VAL A 972 -56.90 -59.93 28.06
CA VAL A 972 -56.03 -61.00 28.53
C VAL A 972 -56.21 -61.33 30.00
N LEU A 973 -56.33 -60.30 30.86
CA LEU A 973 -56.52 -60.51 32.29
C LEU A 973 -57.86 -61.19 32.60
N ASN A 974 -58.91 -60.89 31.83
CA ASN A 974 -60.23 -61.49 32.00
C ASN A 974 -60.36 -62.89 31.35
N GLU A 975 -59.73 -63.10 30.18
CA GLU A 975 -59.87 -64.33 29.37
C GLU A 975 -58.48 -64.88 28.96
N PRO A 976 -57.69 -65.46 29.90
CA PRO A 976 -56.33 -65.94 29.61
C PRO A 976 -56.25 -67.00 28.51
N ASP A 977 -57.32 -67.77 28.32
CA ASP A 977 -57.44 -68.81 27.28
C ASP A 977 -57.42 -68.23 25.86
N ARG A 978 -57.70 -66.93 25.69
CA ARG A 978 -57.63 -66.22 24.40
C ARG A 978 -56.27 -65.59 24.12
N SER A 979 -55.29 -65.82 25.00
CA SER A 979 -53.87 -65.49 24.82
C SER A 979 -53.35 -65.60 23.39
N VAL A 980 -53.52 -66.77 22.77
CA VAL A 980 -52.98 -67.07 21.44
C VAL A 980 -53.68 -66.26 20.35
N GLU A 981 -54.99 -66.06 20.45
CA GLU A 981 -55.77 -65.23 19.52
C GLU A 981 -55.30 -63.77 19.59
N LEU A 982 -55.19 -63.23 20.80
CA LEU A 982 -54.76 -61.84 21.03
C LEU A 982 -53.29 -61.61 20.65
N LEU A 983 -52.41 -62.59 20.87
CA LEU A 983 -51.02 -62.55 20.41
C LEU A 983 -50.91 -62.58 18.88
N VAL A 984 -51.82 -63.27 18.18
CA VAL A 984 -51.84 -63.29 16.71
C VAL A 984 -52.35 -61.97 16.15
N ASP A 985 -53.44 -61.43 16.69
CA ASP A 985 -53.99 -60.14 16.26
C ASP A 985 -52.98 -59.00 16.50
N ALA A 986 -52.27 -59.02 17.64
CA ALA A 986 -51.23 -58.05 17.97
C ALA A 986 -50.02 -58.06 17.00
N VAL A 987 -49.83 -59.08 16.16
CA VAL A 987 -48.78 -59.06 15.11
C VAL A 987 -49.18 -58.16 13.93
N TYR A 988 -50.47 -57.90 13.74
CA TYR A 988 -50.99 -57.06 12.66
C TYR A 988 -51.30 -55.62 13.08
N ASP A 989 -51.42 -55.36 14.38
CA ASP A 989 -51.59 -54.03 15.01
C ASP A 989 -50.25 -53.37 15.36
#